data_AF-A0A7V2JIQ3-F1
#
_entry.id   AF-A0A7V2JIQ3-F1
#
_cell.length_a   1.000
_cell.length_b   1.000
_cell.length_c   1.000
_cell.angle_alpha   90.00
_cell.angle_beta   90.00
_cell.angle_gamma   90.00
#
_symmetry.space_group_name_H-M   'P 1'
#
loop_
_entity.id
_entity.type
_entity.pdbx_description
1 polymer ?
#
loop_
_entity_poly.entity_id
_entity_poly.type
_entity_poly.pdbx_seq_one_letter_code
_entity_poly.pdbx_strand_id
1 'polypeptide(L)'
;MSDDLETWFLSQSWTIVQKELEMRSVTGALLAMILLSAAGLSLAAEGAEYDAKKQSYYQAVEQYQSGMHLTAEQISLVREFGYGSPSNPVIDNFGGPDILGYSWLDSEEPDGPTYQWMDITATGTDVTDQMNDDNYVGPFQIGFNFPFYDQSYSQFWIHSNGLISFTDQYISLGNVEIPTTQYGPMIAWFWDDLDPDTPDFNGDAGGYTYYESIVMGDRSALVIEYLDYERYPQGEAVPQMTAELIIYDDGEIKMQYMSLDPAFIVNSSTIGIQNADGTVGLMALYNGSIAGYPYDELAIEFSRMDPNANVSGTITDAGSGIPIIGAEVIIGSGSGVSAAGGAYTVEGVYAGSVNVTITTAGYYTYYDTVVIVEGENVIDFEIEALPPPQDSDYFTDFENDQGFLFTEGTATNTWEYGQPTVDSSSAYSGEMAWDLALNTTYSGNMDDWLLTSTSWALSDPSSYIAYWHWFDFDQWGDGYNLQVSTNGGDTWELIYPDQGYTDDDGVFANDNQACFNNNGTRHQTWEYVSYSLADYVGQQVWFGWRAVSDGWTNYAGVCIDDLEIYVGQEPGPDAVLDLIPISTTIPPSGGTVVYDASFVSEFPMTIPGIDFWTWARTPSGNDVGPLTSLTFTHTPFMNVYVTGMTLEVPAWAEGGDYVFNGA
;
A
#
# COMPACT_ATOMS: atom_id res chain seq x y z
N MET A 1 -45.37 -37.20 71.63
CA MET A 1 -44.84 -38.24 70.72
C MET A 1 -44.81 -37.73 69.27
N SER A 2 -44.59 -36.42 69.07
CA SER A 2 -44.38 -35.77 67.76
C SER A 2 -43.04 -35.02 67.69
N ASP A 3 -42.51 -34.55 68.82
CA ASP A 3 -41.35 -33.65 68.81
C ASP A 3 -39.97 -34.37 68.83
N ASP A 4 -39.95 -35.68 69.09
CA ASP A 4 -38.72 -36.50 69.11
C ASP A 4 -38.41 -37.20 67.77
N LEU A 5 -39.34 -37.17 66.80
CA LEU A 5 -39.13 -37.74 65.46
C LEU A 5 -38.59 -36.72 64.46
N GLU A 6 -39.00 -35.44 64.55
CA GLU A 6 -38.44 -34.37 63.70
C GLU A 6 -36.98 -34.05 64.03
N THR A 7 -36.60 -34.06 65.30
CA THR A 7 -35.22 -33.80 65.75
C THR A 7 -34.25 -34.93 65.38
N TRP A 8 -34.71 -36.19 65.37
CA TRP A 8 -33.90 -37.32 64.92
C TRP A 8 -33.70 -37.33 63.39
N PHE A 9 -34.75 -37.07 62.60
CA PHE A 9 -34.64 -36.96 61.14
C PHE A 9 -33.79 -35.77 60.68
N LEU A 10 -33.86 -34.62 61.36
CA LEU A 10 -33.01 -33.46 61.09
C LEU A 10 -31.53 -33.74 61.43
N SER A 11 -31.23 -34.46 62.52
CA SER A 11 -29.84 -34.81 62.87
C SER A 11 -29.18 -35.78 61.87
N GLN A 12 -29.95 -36.75 61.34
CA GLN A 12 -29.44 -37.71 60.36
C GLN A 12 -29.28 -37.08 58.97
N SER A 13 -30.16 -36.16 58.58
CA SER A 13 -30.06 -35.45 57.30
C SER A 13 -28.93 -34.41 57.28
N TRP A 14 -28.65 -33.71 58.39
CA TRP A 14 -27.47 -32.83 58.50
C TRP A 14 -26.13 -33.58 58.44
N THR A 15 -26.07 -34.79 58.99
CA THR A 15 -24.84 -35.60 58.98
C THR A 15 -24.55 -36.20 57.59
N ILE A 16 -25.60 -36.49 56.81
CA ILE A 16 -25.47 -36.97 55.42
C ILE A 16 -25.08 -35.82 54.49
N VAL A 17 -25.67 -34.63 54.68
CA VAL A 17 -25.33 -33.42 53.90
C VAL A 17 -23.90 -32.94 54.17
N GLN A 18 -23.41 -33.01 55.42
CA GLN A 18 -22.00 -32.70 55.71
C GLN A 18 -21.03 -33.72 55.10
N LYS A 19 -21.36 -35.02 55.09
CA LYS A 19 -20.53 -36.03 54.42
C LYS A 19 -20.53 -35.91 52.90
N GLU A 20 -21.64 -35.51 52.29
CA GLU A 20 -21.68 -35.20 50.85
C GLU A 20 -20.92 -33.90 50.52
N LEU A 21 -20.93 -32.89 51.39
CA LEU A 21 -20.14 -31.66 51.24
C LEU A 21 -18.64 -31.90 51.43
N GLU A 22 -18.23 -32.75 52.38
CA GLU A 22 -16.84 -33.16 52.56
C GLU A 22 -16.33 -34.06 51.42
N MET A 23 -17.16 -34.98 50.89
CA MET A 23 -16.80 -35.75 49.71
C MET A 23 -16.73 -34.90 48.44
N ARG A 24 -17.60 -33.88 48.29
CA ARG A 24 -17.56 -32.89 47.20
C ARG A 24 -16.41 -31.90 47.33
N SER A 25 -15.99 -31.53 48.55
CA SER A 25 -14.83 -30.66 48.76
C SER A 25 -13.51 -31.41 48.54
N VAL A 26 -13.43 -32.68 48.91
CA VAL A 26 -12.25 -33.52 48.64
C VAL A 26 -12.15 -33.89 47.16
N THR A 27 -13.26 -34.18 46.47
CA THR A 27 -13.24 -34.39 45.01
C THR A 27 -13.02 -33.09 44.23
N GLY A 28 -13.56 -31.96 44.70
CA GLY A 28 -13.29 -30.64 44.13
C GLY A 28 -11.83 -30.19 44.33
N ALA A 29 -11.24 -30.44 45.51
CA ALA A 29 -9.83 -30.15 45.77
C ALA A 29 -8.89 -31.09 45.01
N LEU A 30 -9.25 -32.37 44.84
CA LEU A 30 -8.48 -33.30 44.02
C LEU A 30 -8.59 -32.96 42.53
N LEU A 31 -9.77 -32.56 42.05
CA LEU A 31 -9.97 -32.09 40.67
C LEU A 31 -9.26 -30.75 40.43
N ALA A 32 -9.27 -29.84 41.40
CA ALA A 32 -8.53 -28.58 41.34
C ALA A 32 -7.01 -28.80 41.41
N MET A 33 -6.51 -29.72 42.23
CA MET A 33 -5.08 -30.09 42.22
C MET A 33 -4.67 -30.80 40.93
N ILE A 34 -5.53 -31.65 40.35
CA ILE A 34 -5.28 -32.30 39.05
C ILE A 34 -5.32 -31.25 37.93
N LEU A 35 -6.25 -30.30 37.95
CA LEU A 35 -6.34 -29.20 36.99
C LEU A 35 -5.19 -28.19 37.14
N LEU A 36 -4.77 -27.84 38.37
CA LEU A 36 -3.58 -27.01 38.61
C LEU A 36 -2.29 -27.75 38.23
N SER A 37 -2.21 -29.07 38.45
CA SER A 37 -1.06 -29.86 38.00
C SER A 37 -1.05 -30.03 36.48
N ALA A 38 -2.21 -30.13 35.83
CA ALA A 38 -2.35 -30.25 34.38
C ALA A 38 -2.10 -28.91 33.67
N ALA A 39 -2.54 -27.79 34.27
CA ALA A 39 -2.21 -26.44 33.82
C ALA A 39 -0.73 -26.11 34.06
N GLY A 40 -0.18 -26.51 35.21
CA GLY A 40 1.27 -26.39 35.47
C GLY A 40 2.13 -27.30 34.58
N LEU A 41 1.63 -28.47 34.21
CA LEU A 41 2.25 -29.36 33.21
C LEU A 41 2.06 -28.87 31.78
N SER A 42 0.96 -28.17 31.45
CA SER A 42 0.75 -27.58 30.12
C SER A 42 1.58 -26.31 29.95
N LEU A 43 1.66 -25.45 30.97
CA LEU A 43 2.55 -24.28 30.99
C LEU A 43 4.02 -24.69 30.94
N ALA A 44 4.42 -25.74 31.68
CA ALA A 44 5.79 -26.28 31.58
C ALA A 44 6.06 -27.01 30.26
N ALA A 45 5.03 -27.54 29.58
CA ALA A 45 5.17 -28.15 28.25
C ALA A 45 5.23 -27.08 27.14
N GLU A 46 4.44 -26.00 27.25
CA GLU A 46 4.52 -24.81 26.40
C GLU A 46 5.88 -24.13 26.55
N GLY A 47 6.37 -23.91 27.79
CA GLY A 47 7.72 -23.39 28.04
C GLY A 47 8.84 -24.28 27.50
N ALA A 48 8.71 -25.62 27.58
CA ALA A 48 9.72 -26.53 27.04
C ALA A 48 9.68 -26.65 25.50
N GLU A 49 8.50 -26.52 24.88
CA GLU A 49 8.35 -26.44 23.42
C GLU A 49 8.94 -25.13 22.90
N TYR A 50 8.79 -24.07 23.69
CA TYR A 50 9.35 -22.75 23.43
C TYR A 50 10.87 -22.69 23.53
N ASP A 51 11.46 -23.23 24.61
CA ASP A 51 12.91 -23.37 24.77
C ASP A 51 13.54 -24.19 23.62
N ALA A 52 12.84 -25.21 23.13
CA ALA A 52 13.26 -26.03 22.00
C ALA A 52 13.18 -25.27 20.66
N LYS A 53 12.15 -24.42 20.48
CA LYS A 53 12.05 -23.51 19.33
C LYS A 53 13.16 -22.45 19.36
N LYS A 54 13.45 -21.86 20.52
CA LYS A 54 14.56 -20.90 20.76
C LYS A 54 15.92 -21.52 20.43
N GLN A 55 16.17 -22.75 20.89
CA GLN A 55 17.40 -23.48 20.55
C GLN A 55 17.51 -23.78 19.04
N SER A 56 16.39 -24.09 18.39
CA SER A 56 16.34 -24.38 16.95
C SER A 56 16.55 -23.13 16.10
N TYR A 57 16.06 -21.96 16.56
CA TYR A 57 16.35 -20.65 15.98
C TYR A 57 17.83 -20.32 16.09
N TYR A 58 18.45 -20.41 17.27
CA TYR A 58 19.89 -20.12 17.43
C TYR A 58 20.78 -21.02 16.57
N GLN A 59 20.43 -22.30 16.44
CA GLN A 59 21.13 -23.19 15.53
C GLN A 59 20.96 -22.80 14.05
N ALA A 60 19.80 -22.27 13.67
CA ALA A 60 19.59 -21.74 12.33
C ALA A 60 20.47 -20.50 12.10
N VAL A 61 20.48 -19.54 13.03
CA VAL A 61 21.32 -18.34 12.93
C VAL A 61 22.81 -18.68 12.87
N GLU A 62 23.31 -19.59 13.71
CA GLU A 62 24.73 -20.00 13.69
C GLU A 62 25.11 -20.73 12.39
N GLN A 63 24.24 -21.60 11.88
CA GLN A 63 24.46 -22.26 10.58
C GLN A 63 24.47 -21.25 9.44
N TYR A 64 23.60 -20.25 9.51
CA TYR A 64 23.53 -19.17 8.56
C TYR A 64 24.78 -18.28 8.57
N GLN A 65 25.20 -17.79 9.74
CA GLN A 65 26.41 -16.97 9.92
C GLN A 65 27.70 -17.69 9.51
N SER A 66 27.70 -19.03 9.57
CA SER A 66 28.81 -19.86 9.08
C SER A 66 28.75 -20.19 7.58
N GLY A 67 27.81 -19.59 6.84
CA GLY A 67 27.65 -19.75 5.39
C GLY A 67 27.08 -21.11 4.97
N MET A 68 26.40 -21.82 5.88
CA MET A 68 25.74 -23.09 5.59
C MET A 68 24.27 -22.87 5.18
N HIS A 69 23.77 -23.73 4.28
CA HIS A 69 22.37 -23.69 3.88
C HIS A 69 21.45 -24.19 5.00
N LEU A 70 20.39 -23.43 5.26
CA LEU A 70 19.33 -23.77 6.21
C LEU A 70 18.37 -24.83 5.63
N THR A 71 17.77 -25.63 6.52
CA THR A 71 16.66 -26.52 6.16
C THR A 71 15.36 -25.72 6.00
N ALA A 72 14.37 -26.29 5.31
CA ALA A 72 13.05 -25.66 5.14
C ALA A 72 12.35 -25.37 6.49
N GLU A 73 12.58 -26.21 7.51
CA GLU A 73 12.06 -26.02 8.87
C GLU A 73 12.75 -24.84 9.56
N GLN A 74 14.08 -24.71 9.41
CA GLN A 74 14.84 -23.57 9.92
C GLN A 74 14.47 -22.26 9.22
N ILE A 75 14.27 -22.29 7.90
CA ILE A 75 13.77 -21.15 7.12
C ILE A 75 12.37 -20.75 7.60
N SER A 76 11.50 -21.71 7.87
CA SER A 76 10.17 -21.45 8.42
C SER A 76 10.23 -20.83 9.81
N LEU A 77 11.15 -21.29 10.68
CA LEU A 77 11.39 -20.72 12.00
C LEU A 77 11.92 -19.27 11.93
N VAL A 78 12.88 -18.99 11.03
CA VAL A 78 13.37 -17.62 10.80
C VAL A 78 12.25 -16.73 10.25
N ARG A 79 11.41 -17.23 9.33
CA ARG A 79 10.23 -16.51 8.84
C ARG A 79 9.15 -16.29 9.90
N GLU A 80 8.99 -17.22 10.84
CA GLU A 80 8.00 -17.19 11.92
C GLU A 80 8.37 -16.19 13.02
N PHE A 81 9.66 -15.93 13.26
CA PHE A 81 10.11 -15.17 14.44
C PHE A 81 11.06 -13.99 14.14
N GLY A 82 11.42 -13.78 12.88
CA GLY A 82 12.16 -12.59 12.46
C GLY A 82 12.72 -12.67 11.05
N TYR A 83 11.95 -12.17 10.08
CA TYR A 83 12.28 -10.95 9.33
C TYR A 83 11.12 -10.58 8.37
N GLY A 84 10.53 -9.38 8.51
CA GLY A 84 9.68 -8.76 7.49
C GLY A 84 8.14 -8.91 7.59
N SER A 85 7.57 -9.37 8.72
CA SER A 85 6.11 -9.32 8.93
C SER A 85 5.73 -8.10 9.80
N PRO A 86 4.69 -7.31 9.42
CA PRO A 86 4.18 -6.21 10.25
C PRO A 86 3.60 -6.69 11.60
N SER A 87 3.36 -7.99 11.75
CA SER A 87 2.88 -8.63 12.98
C SER A 87 3.90 -9.62 13.54
N ASN A 88 5.13 -9.16 13.82
CA ASN A 88 6.23 -10.02 14.24
C ASN A 88 5.83 -10.82 15.50
N PRO A 89 5.77 -12.17 15.47
CA PRO A 89 5.49 -12.96 16.67
C PRO A 89 6.68 -12.83 17.63
N VAL A 90 6.45 -12.18 18.76
CA VAL A 90 7.42 -12.01 19.84
C VAL A 90 7.95 -13.38 20.28
N ILE A 91 9.26 -13.59 20.19
CA ILE A 91 9.93 -14.56 21.06
C ILE A 91 10.37 -13.78 22.32
N ASP A 92 9.80 -14.06 23.49
CA ASP A 92 10.36 -13.87 24.82
C ASP A 92 11.87 -13.68 24.76
N ASN A 93 12.27 -12.49 25.21
CA ASN A 93 13.64 -12.05 25.38
C ASN A 93 14.37 -11.44 24.16
N PHE A 94 13.84 -11.48 22.92
CA PHE A 94 14.42 -10.71 21.79
C PHE A 94 13.49 -10.49 20.57
N GLY A 95 13.82 -9.53 19.71
CA GLY A 95 13.14 -9.35 18.42
C GLY A 95 13.84 -8.43 17.42
N GLY A 96 13.34 -8.45 16.18
CA GLY A 96 13.96 -7.72 15.07
C GLY A 96 15.18 -8.43 14.45
N PRO A 97 16.02 -7.71 13.68
CA PRO A 97 15.85 -6.30 13.37
C PRO A 97 14.67 -6.03 12.43
N ASP A 98 14.08 -4.85 12.54
CA ASP A 98 13.11 -4.36 11.56
C ASP A 98 13.80 -3.83 10.28
N ILE A 99 12.99 -3.44 9.29
CA ILE A 99 13.49 -2.97 7.99
C ILE A 99 14.34 -1.69 8.09
N LEU A 100 14.29 -0.96 9.21
CA LEU A 100 15.09 0.24 9.44
C LEU A 100 16.26 -0.01 10.41
N GLY A 101 16.45 -1.24 10.86
CA GLY A 101 17.64 -1.74 11.54
C GLY A 101 17.58 -1.76 13.05
N TYR A 102 16.46 -1.39 13.67
CA TYR A 102 16.31 -1.59 15.11
C TYR A 102 16.13 -3.06 15.40
N SER A 103 16.72 -3.56 16.48
CA SER A 103 16.46 -4.87 17.12
C SER A 103 16.27 -4.65 18.62
N TRP A 104 15.73 -5.65 19.33
CA TRP A 104 15.66 -5.62 20.79
C TRP A 104 16.09 -6.93 21.45
N LEU A 105 16.63 -6.81 22.66
CA LEU A 105 17.05 -7.89 23.56
C LEU A 105 16.62 -7.53 24.97
N ASP A 106 16.32 -8.51 25.81
CA ASP A 106 16.15 -8.28 27.24
C ASP A 106 17.22 -8.95 28.10
N SER A 107 17.17 -8.68 29.40
CA SER A 107 18.16 -9.09 30.38
C SER A 107 18.30 -10.60 30.61
N GLU A 108 17.41 -11.43 30.06
CA GLU A 108 17.56 -12.88 30.11
C GLU A 108 18.50 -13.43 29.03
N GLU A 109 18.82 -12.64 28.00
CA GLU A 109 19.73 -13.07 26.94
C GLU A 109 21.20 -13.04 27.39
N PRO A 110 22.04 -13.99 26.91
CA PRO A 110 23.47 -14.02 27.25
C PRO A 110 24.24 -12.73 26.94
N ASP A 111 23.81 -12.01 25.89
CA ASP A 111 24.35 -10.71 25.45
C ASP A 111 23.33 -9.57 25.65
N GLY A 112 22.29 -9.80 26.47
CA GLY A 112 21.25 -8.84 26.77
C GLY A 112 21.68 -7.71 27.72
N PRO A 113 20.86 -6.65 27.84
CA PRO A 113 21.14 -5.54 28.73
C PRO A 113 21.21 -5.98 30.20
N THR A 114 22.09 -5.34 30.97
CA THR A 114 22.10 -5.51 32.43
C THR A 114 21.15 -4.53 33.09
N TYR A 115 20.23 -4.99 33.93
CA TYR A 115 19.44 -4.11 34.79
C TYR A 115 20.33 -3.29 35.73
N GLN A 116 20.17 -1.97 35.71
CA GLN A 116 20.92 -1.06 36.57
C GLN A 116 20.17 0.27 36.72
N TRP A 117 19.45 0.44 37.82
CA TRP A 117 18.68 1.65 38.14
C TRP A 117 19.54 2.92 38.26
N MET A 118 19.04 4.04 37.75
CA MET A 118 19.70 5.35 37.75
C MET A 118 18.85 6.40 38.50
N ASP A 119 19.01 6.45 39.83
CA ASP A 119 18.29 7.40 40.69
C ASP A 119 18.58 8.88 40.32
N ILE A 120 17.62 9.53 39.66
CA ILE A 120 17.65 10.98 39.34
C ILE A 120 16.68 11.79 40.20
N THR A 121 16.04 11.21 41.21
CA THR A 121 15.05 11.90 42.06
C THR A 121 15.61 13.14 42.77
N ALA A 122 16.93 13.18 43.00
CA ALA A 122 17.61 14.29 43.64
C ALA A 122 18.17 15.35 42.68
N THR A 123 18.29 15.04 41.38
CA THR A 123 19.03 15.84 40.39
C THR A 123 18.21 16.21 39.16
N GLY A 124 17.27 15.37 38.78
CA GLY A 124 16.39 15.54 37.63
C GLY A 124 15.40 16.68 37.78
N THR A 125 14.82 17.06 36.64
CA THR A 125 13.71 18.00 36.59
C THR A 125 12.43 17.27 36.94
N ASP A 126 11.80 17.67 38.04
CA ASP A 126 10.50 17.18 38.47
C ASP A 126 9.38 17.79 37.62
N VAL A 127 8.60 16.93 36.97
CA VAL A 127 7.43 17.31 36.17
C VAL A 127 6.12 16.74 36.72
N THR A 128 6.14 16.16 37.92
CA THR A 128 5.00 15.48 38.56
C THR A 128 3.76 16.37 38.60
N ASP A 129 3.88 17.64 39.01
CA ASP A 129 2.77 18.60 39.08
C ASP A 129 2.14 18.96 37.70
N GLN A 130 2.71 18.47 36.60
CA GLN A 130 2.20 18.67 35.24
C GLN A 130 1.51 17.42 34.69
N MET A 131 1.72 16.26 35.31
CA MET A 131 1.16 14.97 34.90
C MET A 131 -0.24 14.80 35.49
N ASN A 132 -1.21 14.45 34.65
CA ASN A 132 -2.60 14.16 35.01
C ASN A 132 -3.06 12.88 34.29
N ASP A 133 -4.21 12.34 34.69
CA ASP A 133 -4.92 11.35 33.88
C ASP A 133 -5.13 11.85 32.43
N ASP A 134 -4.91 10.97 31.46
CA ASP A 134 -5.06 11.20 30.02
C ASP A 134 -4.39 12.48 29.47
N ASN A 135 -3.13 12.75 29.86
CA ASN A 135 -2.40 13.93 29.41
C ASN A 135 -1.01 13.66 28.85
N TYR A 136 -0.40 14.71 28.30
CA TYR A 136 1.00 14.73 27.89
C TYR A 136 1.61 16.12 28.14
N VAL A 137 2.92 16.14 28.40
CA VAL A 137 3.65 17.35 28.79
C VAL A 137 4.95 17.48 28.00
N GLY A 138 5.31 18.72 27.66
CA GLY A 138 6.47 19.04 26.82
C GLY A 138 6.21 20.23 25.88
N PRO A 139 7.10 20.48 24.92
CA PRO A 139 8.33 19.73 24.67
C PRO A 139 9.41 20.00 25.72
N PHE A 140 10.07 18.95 26.20
CA PHE A 140 11.32 19.05 26.94
C PHE A 140 12.51 18.89 25.99
N GLN A 141 13.70 19.35 26.40
CA GLN A 141 14.92 19.21 25.60
C GLN A 141 15.60 17.88 25.93
N ILE A 142 15.96 17.09 24.91
CA ILE A 142 16.72 15.84 25.09
C ILE A 142 18.16 16.12 25.54
N GLY A 143 18.72 17.26 25.12
CA GLY A 143 20.10 17.66 25.43
C GLY A 143 21.13 17.24 24.36
N PHE A 144 20.72 16.43 23.39
CA PHE A 144 21.48 16.01 22.21
C PHE A 144 20.52 15.72 21.05
N ASN A 145 21.06 15.44 19.87
CA ASN A 145 20.27 14.98 18.72
C ASN A 145 20.14 13.46 18.82
N PHE A 146 18.97 12.98 19.21
CA PHE A 146 18.65 11.57 19.30
C PHE A 146 18.31 11.02 17.90
N PRO A 147 19.08 10.07 17.34
CA PRO A 147 18.67 9.38 16.12
C PRO A 147 17.60 8.33 16.46
N PHE A 148 16.43 8.43 15.83
CA PHE A 148 15.33 7.50 16.01
C PHE A 148 14.70 7.16 14.67
N TYR A 149 14.83 5.91 14.27
CA TYR A 149 14.49 5.44 12.92
C TYR A 149 15.16 6.30 11.84
N ASP A 150 14.39 6.81 10.88
CA ASP A 150 14.83 7.64 9.75
C ASP A 150 14.92 9.14 10.12
N GLN A 151 14.64 9.52 11.36
CA GLN A 151 14.57 10.90 11.83
C GLN A 151 15.56 11.18 12.97
N SER A 152 15.72 12.46 13.30
CA SER A 152 16.47 12.89 14.48
C SER A 152 15.68 13.91 15.29
N TYR A 153 15.62 13.70 16.59
CA TYR A 153 14.84 14.51 17.52
C TYR A 153 15.74 15.19 18.55
N SER A 154 15.36 16.41 18.93
CA SER A 154 16.01 17.17 20.02
C SER A 154 15.05 17.49 21.17
N GLN A 155 13.78 17.14 20.99
CA GLN A 155 12.70 17.39 21.93
C GLN A 155 11.82 16.16 22.08
N PHE A 156 11.18 16.01 23.23
CA PHE A 156 10.29 14.90 23.54
C PHE A 156 9.12 15.37 24.41
N TRP A 157 8.05 14.57 24.40
CA TRP A 157 6.88 14.73 25.27
C TRP A 157 6.67 13.46 26.07
N ILE A 158 6.31 13.63 27.34
CA ILE A 158 5.98 12.53 28.24
C ILE A 158 4.46 12.41 28.30
N HIS A 159 3.93 11.20 28.07
CA HIS A 159 2.49 10.91 28.18
C HIS A 159 2.22 10.16 29.49
N SER A 160 1.08 10.44 30.12
CA SER A 160 0.64 9.76 31.35
C SER A 160 0.48 8.26 31.13
N ASN A 161 -0.05 7.87 29.96
CA ASN A 161 -0.35 6.51 29.53
C ASN A 161 0.87 5.69 29.06
N GLY A 162 2.05 5.92 29.66
CA GLY A 162 3.21 5.04 29.51
C GLY A 162 3.94 5.10 28.16
N LEU A 163 4.01 6.31 27.59
CA LEU A 163 4.64 6.58 26.30
C LEU A 163 5.55 7.82 26.33
N ILE A 164 6.54 7.83 25.43
CA ILE A 164 7.21 9.04 24.95
C ILE A 164 6.85 9.27 23.49
N SER A 165 6.55 10.51 23.11
CA SER A 165 6.42 10.92 21.71
C SER A 165 7.44 12.00 21.35
N PHE A 166 7.64 12.19 20.05
CA PHE A 166 8.50 13.24 19.51
C PHE A 166 7.73 14.31 18.73
N THR A 167 6.42 14.37 18.95
CA THR A 167 5.48 15.35 18.39
C THR A 167 4.47 15.76 19.47
N ASP A 168 3.71 16.82 19.24
CA ASP A 168 2.61 17.26 20.11
C ASP A 168 1.30 16.48 19.88
N GLN A 169 1.37 15.35 19.17
CA GLN A 169 0.21 14.48 18.97
C GLN A 169 -0.18 13.81 20.29
N TYR A 170 -1.46 13.90 20.64
CA TYR A 170 -2.06 13.11 21.71
C TYR A 170 -2.16 11.63 21.30
N ILE A 171 -1.63 10.73 22.13
CA ILE A 171 -1.78 9.28 21.99
C ILE A 171 -2.71 8.80 23.12
N SER A 172 -3.82 8.15 22.75
CA SER A 172 -4.86 7.77 23.73
C SER A 172 -4.47 6.58 24.59
N LEU A 173 -5.18 6.37 25.71
CA LEU A 173 -5.06 5.19 26.61
C LEU A 173 -5.24 3.83 25.91
N GLY A 174 -5.98 3.78 24.80
CA GLY A 174 -6.26 2.53 24.09
C GLY A 174 -5.03 2.04 23.35
N ASN A 175 -4.31 1.09 23.96
CA ASN A 175 -3.15 0.45 23.36
C ASN A 175 -3.53 -0.39 22.14
N VAL A 176 -2.62 -0.45 21.16
CA VAL A 176 -2.76 -1.27 19.96
C VAL A 176 -1.45 -1.99 19.67
N GLU A 177 -1.49 -2.94 18.74
CA GLU A 177 -0.28 -3.50 18.14
C GLU A 177 0.48 -2.40 17.41
N ILE A 178 1.81 -2.40 17.54
CA ILE A 178 2.70 -1.51 16.80
C ILE A 178 3.57 -2.35 15.85
N PRO A 179 3.87 -1.85 14.63
CA PRO A 179 3.61 -0.49 14.15
C PRO A 179 2.13 -0.22 13.79
N THR A 180 1.71 1.03 13.99
CA THR A 180 0.36 1.52 13.63
C THR A 180 0.42 2.89 12.98
N THR A 181 -0.25 3.06 11.84
CA THR A 181 -0.35 4.34 11.11
C THR A 181 -1.27 5.36 11.79
N GLN A 182 -1.92 4.98 12.90
CA GLN A 182 -2.78 5.88 13.67
C GLN A 182 -1.99 6.99 14.38
N TYR A 183 -0.74 6.72 14.75
CA TYR A 183 0.10 7.60 15.57
C TYR A 183 1.48 7.78 14.95
N GLY A 184 2.16 8.85 15.36
CA GLY A 184 3.51 9.16 14.92
C GLY A 184 4.60 8.40 15.68
N PRO A 185 5.82 8.98 15.78
CA PRO A 185 6.97 8.32 16.37
C PRO A 185 6.80 8.20 17.89
N MET A 186 6.94 6.98 18.42
CA MET A 186 6.76 6.72 19.85
C MET A 186 7.73 5.69 20.42
N ILE A 187 7.97 5.81 21.72
CA ILE A 187 8.56 4.78 22.58
C ILE A 187 7.50 4.42 23.62
N ALA A 188 6.90 3.25 23.49
CA ALA A 188 5.93 2.68 24.43
C ALA A 188 6.69 1.85 25.47
N TRP A 189 6.91 2.41 26.66
CA TRP A 189 7.59 1.67 27.74
C TRP A 189 6.59 0.86 28.57
N PHE A 190 5.32 1.28 28.62
CA PHE A 190 4.20 0.51 29.13
C PHE A 190 2.88 1.18 28.70
N TRP A 191 2.52 1.11 27.42
CA TRP A 191 1.34 1.80 26.94
C TRP A 191 0.06 1.08 27.38
N ASP A 192 -0.65 1.68 28.34
CA ASP A 192 -1.96 1.28 28.88
C ASP A 192 -2.63 2.53 29.48
N ASP A 193 -3.81 2.36 30.07
CA ASP A 193 -4.59 3.36 30.80
C ASP A 193 -3.94 3.65 32.17
N LEU A 194 -2.85 4.44 32.20
CA LEU A 194 -2.10 4.78 33.42
C LEU A 194 -2.52 6.13 33.98
N ASP A 195 -2.65 6.20 35.30
CA ASP A 195 -3.05 7.40 36.04
C ASP A 195 -1.97 7.81 37.06
N PRO A 196 -1.11 8.78 36.73
CA PRO A 196 -0.09 9.28 37.65
C PRO A 196 -0.59 10.34 38.65
N ASP A 197 -1.82 10.87 38.52
CA ASP A 197 -2.33 12.00 39.31
C ASP A 197 -3.27 11.58 40.45
N THR A 198 -3.58 10.28 40.59
CA THR A 198 -4.36 9.82 41.74
C THR A 198 -3.56 9.92 43.04
N PRO A 199 -4.01 10.72 44.02
CA PRO A 199 -3.42 10.70 45.35
C PRO A 199 -3.62 9.32 45.97
N ASP A 200 -2.62 8.79 46.66
CA ASP A 200 -2.77 7.52 47.38
C ASP A 200 -3.90 7.61 48.42
N PHE A 201 -4.38 6.49 48.95
CA PHE A 201 -5.42 6.46 49.99
C PHE A 201 -5.03 7.23 51.28
N ASN A 202 -3.77 7.63 51.44
CA ASN A 202 -3.25 8.42 52.56
C ASN A 202 -3.17 9.93 52.26
N GLY A 203 -3.43 10.35 51.02
CA GLY A 203 -3.36 11.74 50.58
C GLY A 203 -1.94 12.21 50.19
N ASP A 204 -1.02 11.28 49.93
CA ASP A 204 0.25 11.56 49.26
C ASP A 204 0.00 11.68 47.74
N ALA A 205 0.87 12.40 47.01
CA ALA A 205 0.75 12.52 45.55
C ALA A 205 0.86 11.13 44.89
N GLY A 206 0.24 10.97 43.72
CA GLY A 206 0.31 9.75 42.90
C GLY A 206 1.71 9.46 42.36
N GLY A 207 1.80 8.85 41.19
CA GLY A 207 3.08 8.54 40.56
C GLY A 207 3.96 9.79 40.36
N TYR A 208 5.28 9.65 40.50
CA TYR A 208 6.24 10.73 40.31
C TYR A 208 6.98 10.61 38.99
N THR A 209 7.29 11.75 38.36
CA THR A 209 7.97 11.79 37.06
C THR A 209 9.14 12.75 37.07
N TYR A 210 10.33 12.24 36.76
CA TYR A 210 11.56 13.03 36.67
C TYR A 210 12.25 12.77 35.32
N TYR A 211 12.99 13.76 34.82
CA TYR A 211 13.92 13.54 33.71
C TYR A 211 15.23 14.30 33.88
N GLU A 212 16.32 13.74 33.36
CA GLU A 212 17.65 14.36 33.36
C GLU A 212 18.47 13.97 32.14
N SER A 213 19.08 14.95 31.48
CA SER A 213 20.13 14.70 30.47
C SER A 213 21.49 14.64 31.16
N ILE A 214 22.14 13.48 31.13
CA ILE A 214 23.42 13.20 31.79
C ILE A 214 24.47 12.69 30.80
N VAL A 215 25.72 12.59 31.25
CA VAL A 215 26.81 11.93 30.51
C VAL A 215 27.16 10.63 31.22
N MET A 216 26.99 9.50 30.53
CA MET A 216 27.28 8.15 31.02
C MET A 216 28.49 7.59 30.28
N GLY A 217 29.67 7.70 30.89
CA GLY A 217 30.92 7.32 30.23
C GLY A 217 31.28 8.33 29.15
N ASP A 218 31.30 7.88 27.90
CA ASP A 218 31.54 8.68 26.68
C ASP A 218 30.26 8.99 25.88
N ARG A 219 29.09 8.52 26.33
CA ARG A 219 27.77 8.77 25.73
C ARG A 219 26.98 9.82 26.49
N SER A 220 26.16 10.57 25.77
CA SER A 220 25.09 11.38 26.37
C SER A 220 23.84 10.52 26.52
N ALA A 221 23.11 10.69 27.62
CA ALA A 221 21.89 9.94 27.88
C ALA A 221 20.79 10.86 28.43
N LEU A 222 19.56 10.62 28.04
CA LEU A 222 18.35 11.15 28.67
C LEU A 222 17.75 10.04 29.53
N VAL A 223 17.68 10.26 30.84
CA VAL A 223 17.02 9.35 31.79
C VAL A 223 15.67 9.94 32.14
N ILE A 224 14.62 9.11 32.14
CA ILE A 224 13.26 9.46 32.55
C ILE A 224 12.80 8.40 33.56
N GLU A 225 12.47 8.82 34.77
CA GLU A 225 12.00 7.96 35.85
C GLU A 225 10.49 8.13 36.05
N TYR A 226 9.81 6.99 36.21
CA TYR A 226 8.40 6.86 36.56
C TYR A 226 8.32 6.07 37.86
N LEU A 227 7.96 6.72 38.96
CA LEU A 227 7.91 6.08 40.28
C LEU A 227 6.46 5.89 40.71
N ASP A 228 6.15 4.71 41.23
CA ASP A 228 4.87 4.40 41.85
C ASP A 228 3.64 4.70 40.96
N TYR A 229 3.77 4.49 39.64
CA TYR A 229 2.72 4.69 38.65
C TYR A 229 1.58 3.67 38.81
N GLU A 230 0.34 4.11 38.58
CA GLU A 230 -0.88 3.33 38.77
C GLU A 230 -1.64 3.15 37.45
N ARG A 231 -2.60 2.20 37.41
CA ARG A 231 -3.48 1.93 36.27
C ARG A 231 -4.94 2.25 36.59
N TYR A 232 -5.67 2.84 35.64
CA TYR A 232 -7.09 3.17 35.74
C TYR A 232 -8.01 1.97 35.37
N PRO A 233 -9.23 1.85 35.92
CA PRO A 233 -9.78 2.43 37.15
C PRO A 233 -9.57 1.55 38.41
N GLN A 234 -9.56 2.17 39.59
CA GLN A 234 -9.11 1.58 40.86
C GLN A 234 -10.10 0.63 41.60
N GLY A 235 -9.52 -0.34 42.32
CA GLY A 235 -10.12 -1.10 43.44
C GLY A 235 -9.60 -0.63 44.81
N GLU A 236 -9.81 -1.39 45.91
CA GLU A 236 -9.38 -1.01 47.27
C GLU A 236 -7.85 -1.09 47.52
N ALA A 237 -7.12 -1.80 46.67
CA ALA A 237 -5.66 -1.78 46.61
C ALA A 237 -5.29 -1.16 45.26
N VAL A 238 -4.28 -0.29 45.25
CA VAL A 238 -3.78 0.37 44.05
C VAL A 238 -2.40 -0.19 43.76
N PRO A 239 -2.28 -1.22 42.90
CA PRO A 239 -0.99 -1.78 42.55
C PRO A 239 -0.16 -0.73 41.83
N GLN A 240 1.12 -0.64 42.18
CA GLN A 240 2.05 0.34 41.63
C GLN A 240 3.16 -0.30 40.79
N MET A 241 3.70 0.47 39.85
CA MET A 241 4.85 0.12 39.02
C MET A 241 5.89 1.25 39.04
N THR A 242 7.16 0.87 39.13
CA THR A 242 8.30 1.78 39.02
C THR A 242 9.17 1.37 37.85
N ALA A 243 9.37 2.29 36.90
CA ALA A 243 10.06 2.05 35.64
C ALA A 243 10.95 3.24 35.25
N GLU A 244 11.95 2.98 34.42
CA GLU A 244 12.89 3.98 33.91
C GLU A 244 13.15 3.76 32.43
N LEU A 245 13.22 4.86 31.69
CA LEU A 245 13.62 4.90 30.29
C LEU A 245 14.95 5.65 30.16
N ILE A 246 15.93 5.03 29.51
CA ILE A 246 17.23 5.63 29.19
C ILE A 246 17.36 5.69 27.67
N ILE A 247 17.59 6.89 27.13
CA ILE A 247 17.77 7.12 25.69
C ILE A 247 19.19 7.64 25.47
N TYR A 248 19.98 7.00 24.61
CA TYR A 248 21.36 7.37 24.33
C TYR A 248 21.50 8.16 23.01
N ASP A 249 22.61 8.88 22.87
CA ASP A 249 22.92 9.70 21.69
C ASP A 249 23.30 8.92 20.42
N ASP A 250 23.45 7.59 20.53
CA ASP A 250 23.67 6.66 19.42
C ASP A 250 22.36 6.01 18.90
N GLY A 251 21.22 6.26 19.56
CA GLY A 251 19.94 5.68 19.18
C GLY A 251 19.50 4.48 20.01
N GLU A 252 20.35 4.00 20.93
CA GLU A 252 20.01 2.95 21.90
C GLU A 252 18.95 3.46 22.89
N ILE A 253 17.96 2.62 23.17
CA ILE A 253 16.86 2.89 24.09
C ILE A 253 16.79 1.73 25.06
N LYS A 254 16.87 2.00 26.36
CA LYS A 254 16.74 0.98 27.40
C LYS A 254 15.53 1.28 28.27
N MET A 255 14.62 0.33 28.38
CA MET A 255 13.51 0.31 29.33
C MET A 255 13.89 -0.60 30.49
N GLN A 256 13.64 -0.20 31.72
CA GLN A 256 13.87 -1.07 32.86
C GLN A 256 12.83 -0.90 33.95
N TYR A 257 12.49 -2.00 34.61
CA TYR A 257 11.39 -2.08 35.58
C TYR A 257 11.95 -2.43 36.94
N MET A 258 11.94 -1.49 37.88
CA MET A 258 12.50 -1.70 39.21
C MET A 258 11.62 -2.58 40.07
N SER A 259 10.31 -2.33 40.03
CA SER A 259 9.33 -3.06 40.83
C SER A 259 7.94 -2.98 40.23
N LEU A 260 7.23 -4.09 40.24
CA LEU A 260 5.81 -4.18 39.95
C LEU A 260 5.09 -4.90 41.09
N ASP A 261 4.02 -4.30 41.61
CA ASP A 261 3.18 -4.99 42.58
C ASP A 261 2.60 -6.29 41.97
N PRO A 262 2.51 -7.41 42.72
CA PRO A 262 1.99 -8.68 42.18
C PRO A 262 0.56 -8.65 41.66
N ALA A 263 -0.20 -7.60 41.98
CA ALA A 263 -1.57 -7.38 41.53
C ALA A 263 -1.65 -6.40 40.35
N PHE A 264 -0.52 -5.84 39.89
CA PHE A 264 -0.46 -4.95 38.74
C PHE A 264 -0.82 -5.73 37.47
N ILE A 265 -1.69 -5.15 36.65
CA ILE A 265 -2.19 -5.78 35.43
C ILE A 265 -1.19 -5.50 34.32
N VAL A 266 -0.50 -6.54 33.84
CA VAL A 266 0.53 -6.43 32.80
C VAL A 266 0.08 -6.98 31.44
N ASN A 267 -1.11 -7.58 31.36
CA ASN A 267 -1.61 -8.24 30.15
C ASN A 267 -2.53 -7.37 29.30
N SER A 268 -2.48 -6.05 29.46
CA SER A 268 -3.26 -5.07 28.68
C SER A 268 -2.42 -3.95 28.10
N SER A 269 -1.09 -4.09 28.09
CA SER A 269 -0.19 -3.04 27.64
C SER A 269 0.52 -3.35 26.32
N THR A 270 1.04 -2.31 25.68
CA THR A 270 2.01 -2.40 24.57
C THR A 270 3.38 -1.93 25.04
N ILE A 271 4.43 -2.69 24.73
CA ILE A 271 5.83 -2.30 24.92
C ILE A 271 6.54 -2.37 23.57
N GLY A 272 7.23 -1.30 23.19
CA GLY A 272 8.04 -1.25 21.96
C GLY A 272 8.26 0.15 21.41
N ILE A 273 8.65 0.23 20.14
CA ILE A 273 9.03 1.47 19.45
C ILE A 273 8.45 1.50 18.03
N GLN A 274 8.18 2.68 17.49
CA GLN A 274 7.77 2.83 16.09
C GLN A 274 8.27 4.12 15.44
N ASN A 275 8.35 4.11 14.10
CA ASN A 275 8.80 5.23 13.28
C ASN A 275 7.71 6.30 13.08
N ALA A 276 8.04 7.37 12.36
CA ALA A 276 7.22 8.57 12.29
C ALA A 276 5.88 8.43 11.56
N ASP A 277 5.79 7.51 10.59
CA ASP A 277 4.57 7.25 9.82
C ASP A 277 3.81 5.99 10.28
N GLY A 278 4.34 5.29 11.29
CA GLY A 278 3.70 4.12 11.85
C GLY A 278 3.69 2.90 10.93
N THR A 279 4.62 2.82 9.98
CA THR A 279 4.77 1.67 9.06
C THR A 279 5.87 0.70 9.49
N VAL A 280 6.80 1.15 10.34
CA VAL A 280 7.92 0.34 10.85
C VAL A 280 7.99 0.47 12.36
N GLY A 281 8.14 -0.65 13.05
CA GLY A 281 8.22 -0.69 14.51
C GLY A 281 8.65 -2.05 15.02
N LEU A 282 9.05 -2.07 16.28
CA LEU A 282 9.31 -3.29 17.03
C LEU A 282 8.43 -3.33 18.27
N MET A 283 7.78 -4.48 18.46
CA MET A 283 6.93 -4.76 19.60
C MET A 283 7.60 -5.83 20.44
N ALA A 284 7.85 -5.54 21.72
CA ALA A 284 8.29 -6.51 22.71
C ALA A 284 7.11 -7.15 23.44
N LEU A 285 6.01 -6.40 23.62
CA LEU A 285 4.79 -6.90 24.25
C LEU A 285 3.55 -6.26 23.62
N TYR A 286 2.51 -7.06 23.44
CA TYR A 286 1.13 -6.60 23.29
C TYR A 286 0.18 -7.50 24.07
N ASN A 287 -0.64 -6.92 24.94
CA ASN A 287 -1.70 -7.58 25.69
C ASN A 287 -1.26 -8.90 26.36
N GLY A 288 -0.08 -8.89 26.99
CA GLY A 288 0.44 -10.06 27.71
C GLY A 288 0.83 -11.23 26.81
N SER A 289 1.21 -10.97 25.56
CA SER A 289 1.76 -11.97 24.64
C SER A 289 2.95 -12.74 25.23
N ILE A 290 3.69 -12.11 26.14
CA ILE A 290 4.61 -12.78 27.07
C ILE A 290 3.95 -12.81 28.46
N ALA A 291 3.79 -14.00 29.03
CA ALA A 291 3.10 -14.19 30.30
C ALA A 291 3.93 -13.65 31.48
N GLY A 292 3.36 -12.70 32.23
CA GLY A 292 4.02 -12.12 33.41
C GLY A 292 5.09 -11.07 33.09
N TYR A 293 5.09 -10.56 31.86
CA TYR A 293 5.98 -9.52 31.38
C TYR A 293 5.28 -8.16 31.40
N PRO A 294 5.93 -7.06 31.83
CA PRO A 294 7.25 -7.02 32.45
C PRO A 294 7.22 -7.50 33.92
N TYR A 295 8.39 -7.69 34.51
CA TYR A 295 8.59 -8.13 35.90
C TYR A 295 9.75 -7.40 36.59
N ASP A 296 9.91 -7.58 37.90
CA ASP A 296 10.95 -6.94 38.71
C ASP A 296 12.37 -7.17 38.14
N GLU A 297 13.14 -6.10 38.05
CA GLU A 297 14.53 -6.07 37.56
C GLU A 297 14.70 -6.49 36.09
N LEU A 298 13.62 -6.49 35.30
CA LEU A 298 13.71 -6.64 33.85
C LEU A 298 14.34 -5.39 33.21
N ALA A 299 15.24 -5.60 32.24
CA ALA A 299 15.69 -4.57 31.32
C ALA A 299 15.52 -5.02 29.86
N ILE A 300 15.01 -4.12 29.02
CA ILE A 300 14.81 -4.32 27.58
C ILE A 300 15.60 -3.23 26.86
N GLU A 301 16.39 -3.60 25.87
CA GLU A 301 17.18 -2.69 25.07
C GLU A 301 16.79 -2.80 23.62
N PHE A 302 16.46 -1.66 23.02
CA PHE A 302 16.31 -1.48 21.59
C PHE A 302 17.56 -0.78 21.07
N SER A 303 18.22 -1.37 20.10
CA SER A 303 19.44 -0.82 19.50
C SER A 303 19.35 -0.90 17.98
N ARG A 304 19.94 0.08 17.32
CA ARG A 304 20.02 0.12 15.86
C ARG A 304 21.34 -0.49 15.41
N MET A 305 21.27 -1.52 14.59
CA MET A 305 22.45 -2.04 13.91
C MET A 305 22.82 -1.16 12.71
N ASP A 306 24.11 -1.10 12.38
CA ASP A 306 24.54 -0.56 11.10
C ASP A 306 24.14 -1.54 9.98
N PRO A 307 23.73 -1.06 8.80
CA PRO A 307 23.54 -1.92 7.64
C PRO A 307 24.81 -2.72 7.35
N ASN A 308 24.67 -4.04 7.28
CA ASN A 308 25.78 -4.98 7.24
C ASN A 308 25.85 -5.79 5.94
N ALA A 309 25.03 -5.46 4.94
CA ALA A 309 25.00 -6.14 3.66
C ALA A 309 24.86 -5.20 2.45
N ASN A 310 25.34 -5.68 1.31
CA ASN A 310 25.14 -5.10 -0.02
C ASN A 310 24.58 -6.17 -0.95
N VAL A 311 23.77 -5.76 -1.92
CA VAL A 311 23.16 -6.65 -2.90
C VAL A 311 23.49 -6.16 -4.31
N SER A 312 23.88 -7.07 -5.18
CA SER A 312 24.13 -6.78 -6.59
C SER A 312 23.51 -7.87 -7.46
N GLY A 313 23.42 -7.63 -8.76
CA GLY A 313 22.93 -8.64 -9.69
C GLY A 313 22.49 -8.02 -11.00
N THR A 314 21.63 -8.73 -11.73
CA THR A 314 21.05 -8.27 -12.99
C THR A 314 19.52 -8.33 -12.97
N ILE A 315 18.89 -7.43 -13.71
CA ILE A 315 17.44 -7.43 -13.97
C ILE A 315 17.24 -7.70 -15.47
N THR A 316 16.46 -8.73 -15.79
CA THR A 316 16.18 -9.15 -17.17
C THR A 316 14.69 -9.33 -17.40
N ASP A 317 14.28 -9.18 -18.65
CA ASP A 317 12.94 -9.49 -19.12
C ASP A 317 12.71 -11.00 -19.10
N ALA A 318 11.67 -11.46 -18.40
CA ALA A 318 11.38 -12.89 -18.22
C ALA A 318 11.07 -13.63 -19.53
N GLY A 319 10.55 -12.95 -20.54
CA GLY A 319 10.19 -13.56 -21.83
C GLY A 319 11.35 -13.67 -22.82
N SER A 320 12.15 -12.60 -22.92
CA SER A 320 13.20 -12.42 -23.92
C SER A 320 14.62 -12.62 -23.38
N GLY A 321 14.80 -12.55 -22.05
CA GLY A 321 16.11 -12.57 -21.39
C GLY A 321 16.94 -11.31 -21.65
N ILE A 322 16.35 -10.26 -22.23
CA ILE A 322 17.06 -9.01 -22.53
C ILE A 322 17.28 -8.25 -21.20
N PRO A 323 18.49 -7.72 -20.95
CA PRO A 323 18.74 -6.93 -19.75
C PRO A 323 17.97 -5.61 -19.76
N ILE A 324 17.36 -5.27 -18.63
CA ILE A 324 16.51 -4.10 -18.46
C ILE A 324 17.34 -2.97 -17.84
N ILE A 325 17.38 -1.81 -18.49
CA ILE A 325 18.13 -0.64 -18.06
C ILE A 325 17.16 0.38 -17.47
N GLY A 326 17.51 0.99 -16.35
CA GLY A 326 16.72 2.05 -15.72
C GLY A 326 15.60 1.55 -14.81
N ALA A 327 15.59 0.26 -14.47
CA ALA A 327 14.67 -0.27 -13.47
C ALA A 327 15.11 0.14 -12.07
N GLU A 328 14.21 0.77 -11.32
CA GLU A 328 14.40 1.06 -9.90
C GLU A 328 14.21 -0.25 -9.12
N VAL A 329 15.15 -0.53 -8.23
CA VAL A 329 15.15 -1.72 -7.38
C VAL A 329 15.30 -1.30 -5.93
N ILE A 330 14.33 -1.66 -5.12
CA ILE A 330 14.30 -1.44 -3.68
C ILE A 330 14.43 -2.81 -3.01
N ILE A 331 15.41 -2.96 -2.12
CA ILE A 331 15.67 -4.19 -1.36
C ILE A 331 15.83 -3.81 0.10
N GLY A 332 14.82 -4.12 0.91
CA GLY A 332 14.78 -3.69 2.31
C GLY A 332 14.87 -2.15 2.42
N SER A 333 15.83 -1.67 3.20
CA SER A 333 16.14 -0.23 3.37
C SER A 333 16.91 0.41 2.22
N GLY A 334 17.50 -0.39 1.34
CA GLY A 334 18.36 0.09 0.27
C GLY A 334 17.63 0.23 -1.06
N SER A 335 18.12 1.11 -1.92
CA SER A 335 17.66 1.22 -3.31
C SER A 335 18.80 1.37 -4.31
N GLY A 336 18.51 1.08 -5.58
CA GLY A 336 19.44 1.18 -6.69
C GLY A 336 18.68 1.28 -8.02
N VAL A 337 19.43 1.46 -9.12
CA VAL A 337 18.87 1.49 -10.47
C VAL A 337 19.72 0.62 -11.38
N SER A 338 19.08 -0.21 -12.22
CA SER A 338 19.79 -1.06 -13.16
C SER A 338 20.48 -0.24 -14.27
N ALA A 339 21.76 -0.53 -14.50
CA ALA A 339 22.60 0.08 -15.51
C ALA A 339 22.62 -0.73 -16.81
N ALA A 340 23.48 -0.33 -17.75
CA ALA A 340 23.68 -1.04 -19.00
C ALA A 340 24.01 -2.53 -18.76
N GLY A 341 23.30 -3.42 -19.44
CA GLY A 341 23.42 -4.87 -19.21
C GLY A 341 22.61 -5.39 -18.01
N GLY A 342 21.68 -4.60 -17.48
CA GLY A 342 20.76 -5.00 -16.41
C GLY A 342 21.37 -4.95 -15.02
N ALA A 343 22.65 -4.62 -14.90
CA ALA A 343 23.39 -4.71 -13.65
C ALA A 343 22.92 -3.66 -12.63
N TYR A 344 22.64 -4.06 -11.40
CA TYR A 344 22.27 -3.16 -10.31
C TYR A 344 23.16 -3.38 -9.08
N THR A 345 23.17 -2.41 -8.17
CA THR A 345 23.76 -2.53 -6.84
C THR A 345 22.90 -1.74 -5.85
N VAL A 346 22.61 -2.36 -4.72
CA VAL A 346 21.90 -1.79 -3.57
C VAL A 346 22.84 -1.92 -2.37
N GLU A 347 23.33 -0.81 -1.86
CA GLU A 347 24.20 -0.77 -0.69
C GLU A 347 23.39 -0.47 0.58
N GLY A 348 23.91 -0.85 1.75
CA GLY A 348 23.31 -0.47 3.03
C GLY A 348 22.00 -1.19 3.31
N VAL A 349 21.98 -2.50 3.09
CA VAL A 349 20.85 -3.39 3.40
C VAL A 349 21.11 -4.12 4.73
N TYR A 350 20.07 -4.35 5.52
CA TYR A 350 20.15 -5.20 6.71
C TYR A 350 20.04 -6.67 6.32
N ALA A 351 20.95 -7.51 6.83
CA ALA A 351 20.95 -8.95 6.55
C ALA A 351 19.76 -9.66 7.19
N GLY A 352 18.86 -10.20 6.37
CA GLY A 352 17.71 -10.98 6.77
C GLY A 352 16.69 -11.16 5.66
N SER A 353 15.45 -11.52 5.99
CA SER A 353 14.35 -11.62 5.02
C SER A 353 13.76 -10.22 4.73
N VAL A 354 14.04 -9.69 3.55
CA VAL A 354 13.66 -8.33 3.14
C VAL A 354 12.76 -8.36 1.91
N ASN A 355 11.85 -7.39 1.82
CA ASN A 355 11.02 -7.23 0.65
C ASN A 355 11.83 -6.61 -0.50
N VAL A 356 11.50 -7.04 -1.70
CA VAL A 356 12.01 -6.53 -2.96
C VAL A 356 10.87 -5.89 -3.72
N THR A 357 11.12 -4.72 -4.27
CA THR A 357 10.22 -4.08 -5.23
C THR A 357 11.04 -3.62 -6.42
N ILE A 358 10.63 -3.99 -7.63
CA ILE A 358 11.26 -3.52 -8.87
C ILE A 358 10.20 -2.87 -9.74
N THR A 359 10.47 -1.63 -10.15
CA THR A 359 9.58 -0.80 -10.95
C THR A 359 10.31 -0.30 -12.20
N THR A 360 9.65 -0.41 -13.35
CA THR A 360 10.15 0.15 -14.62
C THR A 360 9.01 0.25 -15.63
N ALA A 361 9.08 1.23 -16.53
CA ALA A 361 8.08 1.39 -17.59
C ALA A 361 8.02 0.15 -18.51
N GLY A 362 6.81 -0.29 -18.84
CA GLY A 362 6.56 -1.43 -19.72
C GLY A 362 6.55 -2.80 -19.04
N TYR A 363 6.65 -2.86 -17.71
CA TYR A 363 6.66 -4.10 -16.91
C TYR A 363 5.66 -4.03 -15.75
N TYR A 364 5.15 -5.19 -15.33
CA TYR A 364 4.42 -5.30 -14.07
C TYR A 364 5.33 -4.95 -12.90
N THR A 365 4.77 -4.43 -11.81
CA THR A 365 5.56 -4.21 -10.61
C THR A 365 5.96 -5.56 -10.04
N TYR A 366 7.26 -5.78 -9.87
CA TYR A 366 7.73 -7.04 -9.31
C TYR A 366 7.86 -6.92 -7.80
N TYR A 367 7.26 -7.87 -7.10
CA TYR A 367 7.37 -8.02 -5.65
C TYR A 367 7.93 -9.40 -5.31
N ASP A 368 8.89 -9.44 -4.39
CA ASP A 368 9.40 -10.69 -3.83
C ASP A 368 9.88 -10.48 -2.38
N THR A 369 10.19 -11.57 -1.69
CA THR A 369 10.86 -11.54 -0.39
C THR A 369 12.12 -12.41 -0.47
N VAL A 370 13.28 -11.79 -0.29
CA VAL A 370 14.59 -12.44 -0.41
C VAL A 370 15.32 -12.47 0.93
N VAL A 371 16.21 -13.46 1.11
CA VAL A 371 17.07 -13.55 2.29
C VAL A 371 18.46 -13.03 1.96
N ILE A 372 18.89 -11.97 2.65
CA ILE A 372 20.16 -11.27 2.49
C ILE A 372 21.12 -11.68 3.60
N VAL A 373 22.29 -12.23 3.27
CA VAL A 373 23.36 -12.53 4.25
C VAL A 373 24.23 -11.31 4.52
N GLU A 374 24.91 -11.28 5.67
CA GLU A 374 25.91 -10.26 5.95
C GLU A 374 27.00 -10.24 4.86
N GLY A 375 27.42 -9.04 4.48
CA GLY A 375 28.39 -8.81 3.41
C GLY A 375 27.76 -8.75 2.01
N GLU A 376 28.45 -9.33 1.03
CA GLU A 376 28.08 -9.18 -0.38
C GLU A 376 27.12 -10.27 -0.85
N ASN A 377 26.01 -9.86 -1.46
CA ASN A 377 24.98 -10.73 -2.01
C ASN A 377 24.89 -10.54 -3.53
N VAL A 378 24.59 -11.63 -4.25
CA VAL A 378 24.34 -11.60 -5.69
C VAL A 378 22.99 -12.26 -5.98
N ILE A 379 22.02 -11.48 -6.46
CA ILE A 379 20.65 -11.93 -6.73
C ILE A 379 20.22 -11.39 -8.09
N ASP A 380 19.89 -12.28 -9.02
CA ASP A 380 19.36 -11.91 -10.33
C ASP A 380 17.83 -11.95 -10.31
N PHE A 381 17.18 -10.99 -10.98
CA PHE A 381 15.72 -10.89 -11.09
C PHE A 381 15.26 -10.99 -12.54
N GLU A 382 14.16 -11.70 -12.74
CA GLU A 382 13.44 -11.78 -14.00
C GLU A 382 12.04 -11.18 -13.79
N ILE A 383 11.71 -10.13 -14.55
CA ILE A 383 10.43 -9.42 -14.41
C ILE A 383 9.59 -9.51 -15.70
N GLU A 384 8.27 -9.55 -15.54
CA GLU A 384 7.32 -9.79 -16.64
C GLU A 384 6.93 -8.48 -17.33
N ALA A 385 7.09 -8.45 -18.66
CA ALA A 385 6.66 -7.33 -19.47
C ALA A 385 5.13 -7.24 -19.50
N LEU A 386 4.63 -6.01 -19.49
CA LEU A 386 3.22 -5.74 -19.72
C LEU A 386 2.81 -6.17 -21.14
N PRO A 387 1.56 -6.59 -21.35
CA PRO A 387 1.08 -6.96 -22.68
C PRO A 387 1.15 -5.75 -23.64
N PRO A 388 1.31 -5.96 -24.95
CA PRO A 388 1.32 -4.87 -25.93
C PRO A 388 0.03 -4.03 -25.84
N PRO A 389 0.14 -2.69 -25.78
CA PRO A 389 -1.02 -1.81 -25.74
C PRO A 389 -1.67 -1.65 -27.12
N GLN A 390 -2.91 -1.19 -27.14
CA GLN A 390 -3.56 -0.58 -28.30
C GLN A 390 -2.83 0.73 -28.65
N ASP A 391 -2.63 0.99 -29.94
CA ASP A 391 -1.97 2.19 -30.47
C ASP A 391 -2.85 2.98 -31.45
N SER A 392 -4.15 2.67 -31.49
CA SER A 392 -5.14 3.39 -32.28
C SER A 392 -6.30 3.88 -31.43
N ASP A 393 -7.02 4.87 -31.96
CA ASP A 393 -8.29 5.30 -31.36
C ASP A 393 -9.26 4.12 -31.24
N TYR A 394 -10.09 4.16 -30.21
CA TYR A 394 -11.07 3.12 -29.88
C TYR A 394 -12.45 3.75 -29.66
N PHE A 395 -13.47 3.14 -30.24
CA PHE A 395 -14.87 3.50 -30.04
C PHE A 395 -15.72 2.24 -29.92
N THR A 396 -16.65 2.23 -28.97
CA THR A 396 -17.67 1.21 -28.85
C THR A 396 -18.98 1.82 -28.37
N ASP A 397 -20.06 1.51 -29.09
CA ASP A 397 -21.45 1.76 -28.70
C ASP A 397 -22.07 0.56 -27.97
N PHE A 398 -21.27 -0.48 -27.67
CA PHE A 398 -21.64 -1.69 -26.95
C PHE A 398 -22.73 -2.57 -27.59
N GLU A 399 -23.22 -2.24 -28.80
CA GLU A 399 -24.33 -2.97 -29.41
C GLU A 399 -23.97 -4.38 -29.90
N ASN A 400 -22.70 -4.59 -30.24
CA ASN A 400 -22.22 -5.83 -30.84
C ASN A 400 -21.49 -6.72 -29.83
N ASP A 401 -20.84 -6.13 -28.83
CA ASP A 401 -20.12 -6.80 -27.76
C ASP A 401 -19.85 -5.86 -26.58
N GLN A 402 -19.37 -6.43 -25.47
CA GLN A 402 -19.08 -5.72 -24.22
C GLN A 402 -17.86 -4.77 -24.28
N GLY A 403 -17.23 -4.63 -25.45
CA GLY A 403 -15.95 -3.96 -25.63
C GLY A 403 -14.80 -4.66 -24.93
N PHE A 404 -13.73 -3.90 -24.67
CA PHE A 404 -12.60 -4.37 -23.86
C PHE A 404 -12.88 -4.33 -22.35
N LEU A 405 -14.13 -4.22 -21.90
CA LEU A 405 -14.47 -4.11 -20.48
C LEU A 405 -14.76 -5.48 -19.85
N PHE A 406 -14.39 -5.62 -18.58
CA PHE A 406 -14.66 -6.81 -17.78
C PHE A 406 -14.75 -6.46 -16.29
N THR A 407 -15.33 -7.37 -15.50
CA THR A 407 -15.42 -7.25 -14.05
C THR A 407 -14.41 -8.17 -13.37
N GLU A 408 -13.76 -7.69 -12.32
CA GLU A 408 -12.84 -8.52 -11.55
C GLU A 408 -13.55 -9.39 -10.50
N GLY A 409 -13.18 -10.68 -10.48
CA GLY A 409 -12.68 -11.35 -9.29
C GLY A 409 -13.59 -11.70 -8.10
N THR A 410 -14.77 -11.11 -7.91
CA THR A 410 -15.65 -11.48 -6.80
C THR A 410 -17.02 -11.95 -7.28
N ALA A 411 -17.59 -12.95 -6.60
CA ALA A 411 -18.96 -13.43 -6.87
C ALA A 411 -20.05 -12.39 -6.51
N THR A 412 -19.65 -11.15 -6.22
CA THR A 412 -20.45 -10.05 -5.69
C THR A 412 -20.34 -8.76 -6.50
N ASN A 413 -19.49 -8.69 -7.53
CA ASN A 413 -19.39 -7.50 -8.39
C ASN A 413 -20.72 -7.30 -9.15
N THR A 414 -21.30 -6.10 -9.00
CA THR A 414 -22.66 -5.80 -9.47
C THR A 414 -22.68 -5.34 -10.93
N TRP A 415 -21.56 -4.86 -11.49
CA TRP A 415 -21.49 -4.42 -12.89
C TRP A 415 -21.91 -5.52 -13.88
N GLU A 416 -22.78 -5.14 -14.80
CA GLU A 416 -23.41 -6.04 -15.75
C GLU A 416 -23.46 -5.40 -17.16
N TYR A 417 -23.18 -6.20 -18.18
CA TYR A 417 -23.34 -5.81 -19.58
C TYR A 417 -24.67 -6.33 -20.14
N GLY A 418 -25.48 -5.43 -20.71
CA GLY A 418 -26.78 -5.79 -21.23
C GLY A 418 -27.68 -4.60 -21.48
N GLN A 419 -28.99 -4.85 -21.55
CA GLN A 419 -30.00 -3.80 -21.67
C GLN A 419 -30.44 -3.31 -20.28
N PRO A 420 -30.20 -2.04 -19.91
CA PRO A 420 -30.67 -1.48 -18.63
C PRO A 420 -32.21 -1.41 -18.59
N THR A 421 -32.80 -1.75 -17.44
CA THR A 421 -34.27 -1.87 -17.29
C THR A 421 -34.86 -1.27 -16.01
N VAL A 422 -34.05 -0.83 -15.06
CA VAL A 422 -34.52 -0.33 -13.75
C VAL A 422 -35.00 1.10 -13.78
N ASP A 423 -34.45 1.94 -14.65
CA ASP A 423 -34.78 3.36 -14.73
C ASP A 423 -35.26 3.79 -16.13
N SER A 424 -35.48 5.10 -16.29
CA SER A 424 -35.99 5.72 -17.53
C SER A 424 -34.92 5.96 -18.60
N SER A 425 -33.67 5.57 -18.37
CA SER A 425 -32.59 5.62 -19.35
C SER A 425 -32.39 4.21 -19.89
N SER A 426 -32.89 3.97 -21.09
CA SER A 426 -32.24 3.01 -21.99
C SER A 426 -30.75 3.37 -22.09
N ALA A 427 -29.94 2.45 -22.63
CA ALA A 427 -28.64 2.81 -23.22
C ALA A 427 -28.76 4.13 -24.00
N TYR A 428 -27.72 4.97 -23.93
CA TYR A 428 -27.73 6.29 -24.55
C TYR A 428 -27.91 6.18 -26.06
N SER A 429 -27.19 5.24 -26.67
CA SER A 429 -27.35 4.81 -28.04
C SER A 429 -27.78 3.33 -28.06
N GLY A 430 -28.53 2.91 -29.08
CA GLY A 430 -28.94 1.50 -29.21
C GLY A 430 -29.79 0.94 -28.06
N GLU A 431 -29.44 -0.27 -27.61
CA GLU A 431 -30.12 -1.02 -26.53
C GLU A 431 -29.17 -1.53 -25.44
N MET A 432 -27.86 -1.67 -25.71
CA MET A 432 -26.86 -2.34 -24.89
C MET A 432 -25.91 -1.33 -24.26
N ALA A 433 -25.60 -1.50 -22.97
CA ALA A 433 -24.66 -0.66 -22.26
C ALA A 433 -24.00 -1.45 -21.11
N TRP A 434 -23.03 -0.84 -20.44
CA TRP A 434 -22.58 -1.30 -19.13
C TRP A 434 -23.33 -0.57 -18.04
N ASP A 435 -23.88 -1.32 -17.09
CA ASP A 435 -24.66 -0.77 -16.00
C ASP A 435 -24.24 -1.40 -14.68
N LEU A 436 -24.22 -0.61 -13.62
CA LEU A 436 -23.85 -1.11 -12.30
C LEU A 436 -24.85 -2.15 -11.77
N ALA A 437 -26.10 -2.16 -12.26
CA ALA A 437 -27.11 -3.16 -11.96
C ALA A 437 -28.26 -3.16 -13.00
N LEU A 438 -28.19 -3.97 -14.06
CA LEU A 438 -29.07 -3.84 -15.24
C LEU A 438 -30.57 -3.89 -14.93
N ASN A 439 -30.96 -4.72 -13.96
CA ASN A 439 -32.37 -5.02 -13.66
C ASN A 439 -32.71 -4.96 -12.16
N THR A 440 -31.80 -4.42 -11.35
CA THR A 440 -32.00 -4.13 -9.92
C THR A 440 -31.35 -2.80 -9.54
N THR A 441 -31.45 -2.39 -8.28
CA THR A 441 -30.57 -1.36 -7.70
C THR A 441 -29.23 -1.98 -7.33
N TYR A 442 -28.17 -1.15 -7.21
CA TYR A 442 -26.85 -1.63 -6.76
C TYR A 442 -26.88 -2.22 -5.35
N SER A 443 -25.83 -2.98 -5.00
CA SER A 443 -25.70 -3.61 -3.68
C SER A 443 -25.14 -2.64 -2.64
N GLY A 444 -25.55 -2.76 -1.37
CA GLY A 444 -24.95 -1.99 -0.27
C GLY A 444 -23.60 -2.56 0.19
N ASN A 445 -22.70 -1.69 0.67
CA ASN A 445 -21.31 -1.98 1.04
C ASN A 445 -20.48 -2.57 -0.12
N MET A 446 -20.70 -2.06 -1.33
CA MET A 446 -19.97 -2.50 -2.52
C MET A 446 -18.66 -1.73 -2.68
N ASP A 447 -17.69 -2.35 -3.33
CA ASP A 447 -16.47 -1.74 -3.87
C ASP A 447 -16.18 -2.46 -5.20
N ASP A 448 -16.98 -2.08 -6.20
CA ASP A 448 -17.12 -2.83 -7.44
C ASP A 448 -16.43 -2.10 -8.59
N TRP A 449 -15.68 -2.87 -9.37
CA TRP A 449 -14.83 -2.37 -10.45
C TRP A 449 -15.24 -2.92 -11.81
N LEU A 450 -15.33 -2.01 -12.78
CA LEU A 450 -15.35 -2.32 -14.21
C LEU A 450 -14.01 -1.89 -14.79
N LEU A 451 -13.29 -2.80 -15.45
CA LEU A 451 -11.89 -2.61 -15.84
C LEU A 451 -11.70 -2.83 -17.34
N THR A 452 -10.67 -2.21 -17.92
CA THR A 452 -10.23 -2.54 -19.28
C THR A 452 -9.31 -3.77 -19.29
N SER A 453 -9.61 -4.71 -20.18
CA SER A 453 -8.83 -5.94 -20.43
C SER A 453 -7.57 -5.71 -21.26
N THR A 454 -7.38 -4.48 -21.77
CA THR A 454 -6.22 -4.04 -22.54
C THR A 454 -5.81 -2.64 -22.09
N SER A 455 -4.65 -2.18 -22.57
CA SER A 455 -4.10 -0.84 -22.35
C SER A 455 -4.02 -0.04 -23.63
N TRP A 456 -3.78 1.26 -23.50
CA TRP A 456 -3.53 2.17 -24.61
C TRP A 456 -2.19 2.87 -24.46
N ALA A 457 -1.39 2.91 -25.53
CA ALA A 457 -0.17 3.69 -25.59
C ALA A 457 -0.51 5.13 -25.96
N LEU A 458 -0.21 6.06 -25.06
CA LEU A 458 -0.53 7.47 -25.26
C LEU A 458 0.68 8.19 -25.83
N SER A 459 0.51 8.83 -26.98
CA SER A 459 1.61 9.49 -27.68
C SER A 459 1.40 10.98 -27.93
N ASP A 460 0.18 11.47 -27.76
CA ASP A 460 -0.19 12.86 -28.02
C ASP A 460 -0.84 13.52 -26.78
N PRO A 461 -0.50 14.78 -26.45
CA PRO A 461 -1.12 15.51 -25.33
C PRO A 461 -2.61 15.84 -25.52
N SER A 462 -3.17 15.64 -26.71
CA SER A 462 -4.60 15.75 -26.97
C SER A 462 -5.36 14.45 -26.71
N SER A 463 -4.68 13.37 -26.30
CA SER A 463 -5.31 12.11 -25.90
C SER A 463 -6.39 12.33 -24.82
N TYR A 464 -7.50 11.62 -24.95
CA TYR A 464 -8.60 11.67 -23.99
C TYR A 464 -9.33 10.33 -23.90
N ILE A 465 -10.04 10.11 -22.80
CA ILE A 465 -11.11 9.11 -22.70
C ILE A 465 -12.42 9.84 -22.46
N ALA A 466 -13.48 9.42 -23.14
CA ALA A 466 -14.80 10.00 -22.98
C ALA A 466 -15.88 8.94 -23.12
N TYR A 467 -17.04 9.19 -22.53
CA TYR A 467 -18.20 8.32 -22.64
C TYR A 467 -19.45 9.09 -22.25
N TRP A 468 -20.61 8.54 -22.58
CA TRP A 468 -21.87 8.97 -22.02
C TRP A 468 -22.12 8.23 -20.72
N HIS A 469 -22.61 8.96 -19.72
CA HIS A 469 -23.03 8.36 -18.47
C HIS A 469 -24.43 8.81 -18.06
N TRP A 470 -25.11 7.97 -17.30
CA TRP A 470 -26.29 8.33 -16.53
C TRP A 470 -26.10 7.77 -15.13
N PHE A 471 -26.44 8.52 -14.08
CA PHE A 471 -26.26 8.01 -12.71
C PHE A 471 -27.32 8.50 -11.71
N ASP A 472 -27.55 7.69 -10.69
CA ASP A 472 -28.41 7.93 -9.54
C ASP A 472 -27.87 7.17 -8.32
N PHE A 473 -27.31 7.89 -7.34
CA PHE A 473 -26.67 7.35 -6.13
C PHE A 473 -27.22 7.97 -4.84
N ASP A 474 -27.01 7.35 -3.68
CA ASP A 474 -27.26 8.04 -2.41
C ASP A 474 -26.26 9.19 -2.23
N GLN A 475 -26.77 10.39 -2.00
CA GLN A 475 -25.99 11.63 -1.93
C GLN A 475 -25.07 11.74 -0.70
N TRP A 476 -25.11 10.76 0.23
CA TRP A 476 -24.39 10.80 1.51
C TRP A 476 -23.48 9.60 1.77
N GLY A 477 -23.34 8.68 0.82
CA GLY A 477 -22.57 7.45 1.02
C GLY A 477 -21.91 6.91 -0.25
N ASP A 478 -22.49 7.20 -1.41
CA ASP A 478 -22.30 6.37 -2.58
C ASP A 478 -21.84 7.20 -3.77
N GLY A 479 -21.12 6.57 -4.68
CA GLY A 479 -20.72 7.21 -5.93
C GLY A 479 -19.74 6.36 -6.71
N TYR A 480 -19.37 6.87 -7.87
CA TYR A 480 -18.35 6.23 -8.70
C TYR A 480 -17.36 7.24 -9.28
N ASN A 481 -16.16 6.77 -9.60
CA ASN A 481 -15.14 7.56 -10.27
C ASN A 481 -14.38 6.74 -11.32
N LEU A 482 -13.65 7.45 -12.17
CA LEU A 482 -12.72 6.84 -13.13
C LEU A 482 -11.30 6.94 -12.59
N GLN A 483 -10.60 5.83 -12.69
CA GLN A 483 -9.20 5.71 -12.30
C GLN A 483 -8.37 5.15 -13.45
N VAL A 484 -7.07 5.42 -13.41
CA VAL A 484 -6.09 4.99 -14.40
C VAL A 484 -4.96 4.21 -13.73
N SER A 485 -4.50 3.16 -14.38
CA SER A 485 -3.31 2.41 -13.96
C SER A 485 -2.25 2.44 -15.05
N THR A 486 -0.98 2.56 -14.66
CA THR A 486 0.18 2.56 -15.57
C THR A 486 1.06 1.31 -15.40
N ASN A 487 0.69 0.44 -14.46
CA ASN A 487 1.42 -0.77 -14.08
C ASN A 487 0.57 -2.04 -14.18
N GLY A 488 -0.37 -2.09 -15.13
CA GLY A 488 -1.14 -3.29 -15.42
C GLY A 488 -2.23 -3.63 -14.40
N GLY A 489 -2.67 -2.66 -13.60
CA GLY A 489 -3.74 -2.81 -12.61
C GLY A 489 -3.25 -2.98 -11.17
N ASP A 490 -1.94 -2.99 -10.90
CA ASP A 490 -1.41 -3.12 -9.54
C ASP A 490 -1.79 -1.93 -8.65
N THR A 491 -1.75 -0.72 -9.20
CA THR A 491 -2.18 0.51 -8.52
C THR A 491 -3.03 1.37 -9.44
N TRP A 492 -4.00 2.08 -8.86
CA TRP A 492 -4.97 2.92 -9.56
C TRP A 492 -4.93 4.35 -9.02
N GLU A 493 -4.89 5.32 -9.93
CA GLU A 493 -4.90 6.76 -9.64
C GLU A 493 -6.22 7.37 -10.08
N LEU A 494 -6.86 8.17 -9.22
CA LEU A 494 -8.05 8.95 -9.55
C LEU A 494 -7.73 10.02 -10.60
N ILE A 495 -8.49 10.04 -11.70
CA ILE A 495 -8.45 11.12 -12.70
C ILE A 495 -9.71 11.97 -12.66
N TYR A 496 -9.57 13.24 -13.06
CA TYR A 496 -10.65 14.23 -12.99
C TYR A 496 -11.26 14.48 -14.38
N PRO A 497 -12.60 14.50 -14.48
CA PRO A 497 -13.25 14.86 -15.72
C PRO A 497 -13.10 16.36 -15.98
N ASP A 498 -13.13 16.78 -17.24
CA ASP A 498 -12.92 18.17 -17.65
C ASP A 498 -13.95 19.14 -17.02
N GLN A 499 -15.15 18.63 -16.74
CA GLN A 499 -16.23 19.36 -16.07
C GLN A 499 -16.27 19.20 -14.55
N GLY A 500 -15.34 18.44 -13.96
CA GLY A 500 -15.27 18.11 -12.53
C GLY A 500 -16.36 17.15 -12.06
N TYR A 501 -16.06 16.43 -10.97
CA TYR A 501 -17.00 15.56 -10.25
C TYR A 501 -18.15 16.36 -9.61
N THR A 502 -19.26 15.70 -9.27
CA THR A 502 -20.37 16.34 -8.52
C THR A 502 -20.02 16.52 -7.05
N ASP A 503 -19.27 15.57 -6.50
CA ASP A 503 -18.69 15.63 -5.17
C ASP A 503 -17.16 15.71 -5.32
N ASP A 504 -16.61 16.93 -5.27
CA ASP A 504 -15.22 17.22 -5.63
C ASP A 504 -14.21 16.86 -4.54
N ASP A 505 -14.67 16.70 -3.30
CA ASP A 505 -13.87 16.29 -2.15
C ASP A 505 -14.22 14.88 -1.65
N GLY A 506 -15.25 14.24 -2.22
CA GLY A 506 -15.70 12.90 -1.86
C GLY A 506 -16.12 12.76 -0.40
N VAL A 507 -16.35 13.85 0.34
CA VAL A 507 -16.46 13.84 1.81
C VAL A 507 -17.51 12.87 2.33
N PHE A 508 -18.48 12.50 1.49
CA PHE A 508 -19.54 11.57 1.84
C PHE A 508 -19.55 10.29 1.01
N ALA A 509 -18.55 9.99 0.18
CA ALA A 509 -18.55 8.81 -0.68
C ALA A 509 -17.14 8.29 -1.03
N ASN A 510 -17.05 7.02 -1.44
CA ASN A 510 -15.89 6.46 -2.15
C ASN A 510 -14.53 6.70 -1.46
N ASP A 511 -14.44 6.40 -0.15
CA ASP A 511 -13.22 6.59 0.66
C ASP A 511 -12.66 8.02 0.67
N ASN A 512 -13.54 9.04 0.64
CA ASN A 512 -13.17 10.45 0.52
C ASN A 512 -12.46 10.79 -0.81
N GLN A 513 -12.73 10.02 -1.86
CA GLN A 513 -12.29 10.32 -3.22
C GLN A 513 -13.40 11.04 -3.99
N ALA A 514 -13.02 12.04 -4.79
CA ALA A 514 -13.96 12.75 -5.64
C ALA A 514 -14.73 11.78 -6.54
N CYS A 515 -16.05 11.98 -6.68
CA CYS A 515 -16.91 11.05 -7.39
C CYS A 515 -18.17 11.71 -7.99
N PHE A 516 -18.80 10.97 -8.90
CA PHE A 516 -20.15 11.26 -9.35
C PHE A 516 -21.17 10.62 -8.39
N ASN A 517 -22.07 11.45 -7.88
CA ASN A 517 -23.18 11.07 -7.00
C ASN A 517 -24.29 12.14 -7.05
N ASN A 518 -25.34 11.96 -6.27
CA ASN A 518 -26.47 12.90 -6.25
C ASN A 518 -26.18 14.23 -5.50
N ASN A 519 -24.93 14.54 -5.14
CA ASN A 519 -24.52 15.84 -4.60
C ASN A 519 -24.39 16.87 -5.75
N GLY A 520 -25.52 17.31 -6.33
CA GLY A 520 -25.49 18.26 -7.44
C GLY A 520 -26.80 18.27 -8.25
N THR A 521 -26.76 18.82 -9.47
CA THR A 521 -27.92 18.84 -10.38
C THR A 521 -27.72 18.00 -11.64
N ARG A 522 -26.66 17.18 -11.69
CA ARG A 522 -26.17 16.44 -12.86
C ARG A 522 -26.53 14.95 -12.85
N HIS A 523 -27.42 14.53 -11.96
CA HIS A 523 -27.86 13.15 -11.83
C HIS A 523 -29.21 12.92 -12.53
N GLN A 524 -29.51 11.66 -12.87
CA GLN A 524 -30.72 11.23 -13.58
C GLN A 524 -30.91 11.82 -14.99
N THR A 525 -29.83 12.26 -15.62
CA THR A 525 -29.80 12.67 -17.04
C THR A 525 -28.53 12.15 -17.70
N TRP A 526 -28.62 11.78 -18.99
CA TRP A 526 -27.43 11.42 -19.77
C TRP A 526 -26.53 12.65 -19.96
N GLU A 527 -25.26 12.51 -19.58
CA GLU A 527 -24.23 13.53 -19.79
C GLU A 527 -23.01 12.94 -20.50
N TYR A 528 -22.40 13.74 -21.36
CA TYR A 528 -21.09 13.43 -21.94
C TYR A 528 -20.01 13.86 -20.96
N VAL A 529 -19.11 12.93 -20.65
CA VAL A 529 -17.96 13.18 -19.79
C VAL A 529 -16.67 12.87 -20.55
N SER A 530 -15.70 13.77 -20.44
CA SER A 530 -14.35 13.60 -20.99
C SER A 530 -13.29 13.81 -19.92
N TYR A 531 -12.18 13.10 -20.08
CA TYR A 531 -11.00 13.22 -19.23
C TYR A 531 -9.77 13.40 -20.13
N SER A 532 -9.01 14.46 -19.90
CA SER A 532 -7.70 14.61 -20.53
C SER A 532 -6.73 13.53 -20.04
N LEU A 533 -5.96 12.96 -20.97
CA LEU A 533 -4.90 11.99 -20.67
C LEU A 533 -3.50 12.57 -20.90
N ALA A 534 -3.38 13.90 -20.94
CA ALA A 534 -2.13 14.59 -21.27
C ALA A 534 -0.97 14.25 -20.32
N ASP A 535 -1.25 14.01 -19.04
CA ASP A 535 -0.23 13.68 -18.03
C ASP A 535 0.34 12.27 -18.19
N TYR A 536 -0.32 11.42 -18.98
CA TYR A 536 0.07 10.04 -19.23
C TYR A 536 0.74 9.82 -20.59
N VAL A 537 1.04 10.90 -21.33
CA VAL A 537 1.77 10.81 -22.61
C VAL A 537 3.14 10.17 -22.42
N GLY A 538 3.45 9.20 -23.27
CA GLY A 538 4.65 8.37 -23.20
C GLY A 538 4.50 7.13 -22.32
N GLN A 539 3.33 6.93 -21.71
CA GLN A 539 3.00 5.76 -20.90
C GLN A 539 1.95 4.89 -21.61
N GLN A 540 1.76 3.69 -21.07
CA GLN A 540 0.63 2.84 -21.42
C GLN A 540 -0.34 2.81 -20.23
N VAL A 541 -1.63 2.89 -20.51
CA VAL A 541 -2.66 3.10 -19.47
C VAL A 541 -3.80 2.08 -19.55
N TRP A 542 -4.31 1.67 -18.39
CA TRP A 542 -5.56 0.94 -18.20
C TRP A 542 -6.57 1.84 -17.50
N PHE A 543 -7.86 1.58 -17.69
CA PHE A 543 -8.94 2.36 -17.09
C PHE A 543 -9.82 1.47 -16.19
N GLY A 544 -10.27 2.05 -15.08
CA GLY A 544 -11.10 1.39 -14.09
C GLY A 544 -12.19 2.31 -13.57
N TRP A 545 -13.45 1.90 -13.71
CA TRP A 545 -14.60 2.56 -13.11
C TRP A 545 -14.91 1.89 -11.79
N ARG A 546 -14.62 2.59 -10.69
CA ARG A 546 -14.84 2.13 -9.32
C ARG A 546 -16.14 2.72 -8.80
N ALA A 547 -17.05 1.88 -8.32
CA ALA A 547 -18.28 2.28 -7.66
C ALA A 547 -18.31 1.75 -6.23
N VAL A 548 -18.56 2.64 -5.27
CA VAL A 548 -18.59 2.32 -3.84
C VAL A 548 -19.94 2.71 -3.24
N SER A 549 -20.43 1.92 -2.29
CA SER A 549 -21.65 2.23 -1.54
C SER A 549 -21.52 1.95 -0.05
N ASP A 550 -22.37 2.60 0.72
CA ASP A 550 -22.65 2.26 2.11
C ASP A 550 -23.73 1.18 2.26
N GLY A 551 -24.09 0.85 3.49
CA GLY A 551 -25.06 -0.21 3.81
C GLY A 551 -26.54 0.20 3.82
N TRP A 552 -26.90 1.40 3.36
CA TRP A 552 -28.23 1.98 3.56
C TRP A 552 -29.11 1.98 2.30
N THR A 553 -29.11 3.07 1.52
CA THR A 553 -30.07 3.27 0.44
C THR A 553 -29.42 3.03 -0.90
N ASN A 554 -29.95 2.09 -1.67
CA ASN A 554 -29.45 1.81 -3.02
C ASN A 554 -30.41 2.33 -4.09
N TYR A 555 -29.83 2.83 -5.18
CA TYR A 555 -30.50 3.40 -6.35
C TYR A 555 -30.07 2.65 -7.61
N ALA A 556 -30.36 3.19 -8.79
CA ALA A 556 -30.00 2.56 -10.06
C ALA A 556 -28.49 2.51 -10.29
N GLY A 557 -27.70 3.41 -9.67
CA GLY A 557 -26.24 3.39 -9.78
C GLY A 557 -25.77 4.18 -10.99
N VAL A 558 -24.97 3.56 -11.86
CA VAL A 558 -24.44 4.21 -13.07
C VAL A 558 -24.60 3.33 -14.29
N CYS A 559 -24.98 3.96 -15.40
CA CYS A 559 -24.96 3.41 -16.75
C CYS A 559 -23.88 4.14 -17.58
N ILE A 560 -23.08 3.41 -18.35
CA ILE A 560 -22.01 3.92 -19.23
C ILE A 560 -22.22 3.39 -20.64
N ASP A 561 -22.12 4.29 -21.61
CA ASP A 561 -22.34 4.00 -23.02
C ASP A 561 -21.48 4.88 -23.94
N ASP A 562 -21.36 4.51 -25.22
CA ASP A 562 -20.62 5.24 -26.26
C ASP A 562 -19.19 5.62 -25.81
N LEU A 563 -18.40 4.60 -25.41
CA LEU A 563 -17.03 4.77 -24.92
C LEU A 563 -16.05 5.11 -26.06
N GLU A 564 -15.34 6.21 -25.90
CA GLU A 564 -14.31 6.75 -26.79
C GLU A 564 -12.96 6.83 -26.08
N ILE A 565 -11.90 6.35 -26.72
CA ILE A 565 -10.52 6.59 -26.32
C ILE A 565 -9.77 7.12 -27.53
N TYR A 566 -9.28 8.34 -27.42
CA TYR A 566 -8.44 8.99 -28.41
C TYR A 566 -6.99 8.98 -27.92
N VAL A 567 -6.08 8.43 -28.72
CA VAL A 567 -4.65 8.32 -28.36
C VAL A 567 -3.75 9.26 -29.18
N GLY A 568 -4.38 10.09 -30.03
CA GLY A 568 -3.75 11.11 -30.86
C GLY A 568 -2.71 10.60 -31.85
N GLN A 569 -2.77 9.31 -32.16
CA GLN A 569 -2.18 8.79 -33.38
C GLN A 569 -3.15 9.17 -34.51
N GLU A 570 -2.79 10.12 -35.37
CA GLU A 570 -3.37 10.11 -36.72
C GLU A 570 -3.13 8.69 -37.25
N PRO A 571 -4.16 7.86 -37.49
CA PRO A 571 -3.93 6.57 -38.10
C PRO A 571 -3.13 6.84 -39.37
N GLY A 572 -2.00 6.15 -39.53
CA GLY A 572 -1.27 6.18 -40.79
C GLY A 572 -2.29 5.99 -41.92
N PRO A 573 -2.25 6.78 -42.99
CA PRO A 573 -3.45 7.00 -43.79
C PRO A 573 -3.97 5.67 -44.34
N ASP A 574 -5.25 5.37 -44.08
CA ASP A 574 -5.98 4.19 -44.58
C ASP A 574 -5.88 4.03 -46.10
N ALA A 575 -5.45 5.08 -46.81
CA ALA A 575 -4.94 5.01 -48.15
C ALA A 575 -3.74 5.95 -48.39
N VAL A 576 -2.68 5.42 -49.00
CA VAL A 576 -1.48 6.14 -49.42
C VAL A 576 -1.52 6.39 -50.93
N LEU A 577 -1.39 7.65 -51.35
CA LEU A 577 -1.14 8.04 -52.75
C LEU A 577 0.33 8.45 -52.93
N ASP A 578 1.14 7.54 -53.46
CA ASP A 578 2.53 7.80 -53.83
C ASP A 578 2.64 8.27 -55.28
N LEU A 579 3.31 9.40 -55.50
CA LEU A 579 3.64 9.90 -56.83
C LEU A 579 5.12 9.65 -57.11
N ILE A 580 5.39 8.87 -58.16
CA ILE A 580 6.74 8.43 -58.52
C ILE A 580 7.21 9.27 -59.71
N PRO A 581 8.05 10.28 -59.49
CA PRO A 581 8.57 11.10 -60.57
C PRO A 581 9.44 10.30 -61.55
N ILE A 582 9.21 10.45 -62.86
CA ILE A 582 10.03 9.84 -63.92
C ILE A 582 10.88 10.91 -64.64
N SER A 583 10.27 12.05 -64.98
CA SER A 583 10.94 13.17 -65.64
C SER A 583 10.38 14.48 -65.08
N THR A 584 11.16 15.14 -64.24
CA THR A 584 10.70 16.27 -63.41
C THR A 584 11.33 17.61 -63.76
N THR A 585 12.43 17.59 -64.51
CA THR A 585 13.16 18.79 -64.92
C THR A 585 12.64 19.30 -66.25
N ILE A 586 12.10 20.53 -66.26
CA ILE A 586 11.61 21.19 -67.46
C ILE A 586 12.63 22.22 -67.97
N PRO A 587 13.00 22.20 -69.26
CA PRO A 587 13.85 23.24 -69.83
C PRO A 587 13.09 24.56 -70.00
N PRO A 588 13.77 25.72 -70.05
CA PRO A 588 13.12 27.04 -70.21
C PRO A 588 12.30 27.23 -71.50
N SER A 589 12.37 26.28 -72.45
CA SER A 589 11.57 26.24 -73.67
C SER A 589 10.20 25.58 -73.49
N GLY A 590 9.84 25.17 -72.26
CA GLY A 590 8.73 24.27 -72.00
C GLY A 590 9.10 22.81 -72.29
N GLY A 591 8.27 21.89 -71.84
CA GLY A 591 8.49 20.45 -71.96
C GLY A 591 7.40 19.65 -71.29
N THR A 592 7.56 18.33 -71.26
CA THR A 592 6.59 17.41 -70.66
C THR A 592 7.16 16.86 -69.36
N VAL A 593 6.44 17.01 -68.26
CA VAL A 593 6.76 16.24 -67.05
C VAL A 593 6.08 14.88 -67.10
N VAL A 594 6.74 13.86 -66.56
CA VAL A 594 6.25 12.47 -66.53
C VAL A 594 6.37 11.90 -65.13
N TYR A 595 5.33 11.23 -64.64
CA TYR A 595 5.29 10.56 -63.35
C TYR A 595 4.33 9.37 -63.39
N ASP A 596 4.49 8.45 -62.44
CA ASP A 596 3.52 7.41 -62.13
C ASP A 596 2.79 7.76 -60.83
N ALA A 597 1.61 7.17 -60.61
CA ALA A 597 0.86 7.27 -59.36
C ALA A 597 0.50 5.88 -58.84
N SER A 598 0.74 5.64 -57.56
CA SER A 598 0.40 4.43 -56.83
C SER A 598 -0.54 4.78 -55.69
N PHE A 599 -1.77 4.27 -55.75
CA PHE A 599 -2.73 4.36 -54.66
C PHE A 599 -2.82 2.99 -53.99
N VAL A 600 -2.49 2.91 -52.71
CA VAL A 600 -2.58 1.70 -51.86
C VAL A 600 -3.58 2.01 -50.77
N SER A 601 -4.55 1.13 -50.53
CA SER A 601 -5.59 1.36 -49.53
C SER A 601 -5.82 0.10 -48.71
N GLU A 602 -6.04 0.27 -47.41
CA GLU A 602 -6.34 -0.78 -46.44
C GLU A 602 -7.82 -0.83 -46.04
N PHE A 603 -8.68 0.02 -46.62
CA PHE A 603 -10.11 0.00 -46.29
C PHE A 603 -10.71 -1.40 -46.52
N PRO A 604 -11.42 -1.98 -45.53
CA PRO A 604 -12.03 -3.30 -45.65
C PRO A 604 -13.38 -3.28 -46.40
N MET A 605 -13.78 -2.13 -46.94
CA MET A 605 -15.09 -1.89 -47.55
C MET A 605 -15.01 -1.33 -48.97
N THR A 606 -16.10 -1.51 -49.73
CA THR A 606 -16.24 -0.94 -51.08
C THR A 606 -16.74 0.50 -50.98
N ILE A 607 -16.01 1.45 -51.57
CA ILE A 607 -16.38 2.88 -51.58
C ILE A 607 -16.55 3.32 -53.03
N PRO A 608 -17.79 3.59 -53.50
CA PRO A 608 -18.01 4.07 -54.86
C PRO A 608 -17.65 5.55 -55.00
N GLY A 609 -16.97 5.90 -56.09
CA GLY A 609 -16.79 7.30 -56.48
C GLY A 609 -15.67 8.03 -55.73
N ILE A 610 -14.58 7.34 -55.39
CA ILE A 610 -13.36 8.01 -54.91
C ILE A 610 -12.76 8.78 -56.08
N ASP A 611 -12.58 10.09 -55.88
CA ASP A 611 -11.86 10.97 -56.77
C ASP A 611 -10.46 11.20 -56.21
N PHE A 612 -9.42 11.00 -57.01
CA PHE A 612 -8.12 11.61 -56.74
C PHE A 612 -7.73 12.54 -57.87
N TRP A 613 -6.93 13.55 -57.54
CA TRP A 613 -6.28 14.38 -58.53
C TRP A 613 -4.86 14.71 -58.13
N THR A 614 -4.06 15.03 -59.14
CA THR A 614 -2.64 15.34 -58.98
C THR A 614 -2.33 16.71 -59.57
N TRP A 615 -1.35 17.41 -59.02
CA TRP A 615 -0.85 18.68 -59.55
C TRP A 615 0.68 18.73 -59.41
N ALA A 616 1.32 19.60 -60.19
CA ALA A 616 2.74 19.88 -60.06
C ALA A 616 2.95 21.26 -59.47
N ARG A 617 3.91 21.42 -58.57
CA ARG A 617 4.36 22.70 -58.04
C ARG A 617 5.61 23.15 -58.78
N THR A 618 5.59 24.37 -59.32
CA THR A 618 6.71 24.99 -60.02
C THR A 618 7.88 25.31 -59.06
N PRO A 619 9.09 25.56 -59.57
CA PRO A 619 10.23 25.99 -58.73
C PRO A 619 9.94 27.27 -57.92
N SER A 620 9.19 28.22 -58.49
CA SER A 620 8.72 29.41 -57.78
C SER A 620 7.58 29.17 -56.77
N GLY A 621 7.12 27.93 -56.60
CA GLY A 621 6.08 27.55 -55.64
C GLY A 621 4.63 27.69 -56.12
N ASN A 622 4.37 27.89 -57.42
CA ASN A 622 3.00 27.95 -57.94
C ASN A 622 2.49 26.55 -58.30
N ASP A 623 1.21 26.27 -58.04
CA ASP A 623 0.61 24.99 -58.42
C ASP A 623 0.05 25.03 -59.86
N VAL A 624 0.30 23.97 -60.62
CA VAL A 624 -0.12 23.76 -62.01
C VAL A 624 -0.83 22.41 -62.09
N GLY A 625 -2.11 22.40 -62.47
CA GLY A 625 -2.92 21.19 -62.52
C GLY A 625 -4.42 21.43 -62.72
N PRO A 626 -5.25 20.39 -62.54
CA PRO A 626 -4.86 19.01 -62.23
C PRO A 626 -4.22 18.31 -63.45
N LEU A 627 -3.17 17.51 -63.22
CA LEU A 627 -2.47 16.68 -64.22
C LEU A 627 -3.29 15.45 -64.61
N THR A 628 -3.99 14.89 -63.64
CA THR A 628 -4.99 13.83 -63.80
C THR A 628 -6.01 13.98 -62.70
N SER A 629 -7.26 13.66 -63.05
CA SER A 629 -8.30 13.33 -62.10
C SER A 629 -8.87 11.97 -62.53
N LEU A 630 -8.99 11.05 -61.59
CA LEU A 630 -9.58 9.74 -61.83
C LEU A 630 -10.61 9.46 -60.74
N THR A 631 -11.81 9.09 -61.17
CA THR A 631 -12.87 8.54 -60.33
C THR A 631 -12.85 7.03 -60.45
N PHE A 632 -12.80 6.31 -59.32
CA PHE A 632 -12.95 4.87 -59.32
C PHE A 632 -13.79 4.38 -58.13
N THR A 633 -14.25 3.13 -58.21
CA THR A 633 -14.87 2.45 -57.07
C THR A 633 -13.77 1.68 -56.35
N HIS A 634 -13.44 2.09 -55.13
CA HIS A 634 -12.56 1.35 -54.24
C HIS A 634 -13.20 0.00 -53.90
N THR A 635 -12.42 -1.07 -53.98
CA THR A 635 -12.76 -2.41 -53.46
C THR A 635 -11.85 -2.71 -52.29
N PRO A 636 -12.24 -3.56 -51.32
CA PRO A 636 -11.42 -3.80 -50.13
C PRO A 636 -9.95 -4.10 -50.45
N PHE A 637 -9.03 -3.45 -49.74
CA PHE A 637 -7.57 -3.59 -49.88
C PHE A 637 -7.02 -3.29 -51.30
N MET A 638 -7.58 -2.31 -52.01
CA MET A 638 -7.26 -2.05 -53.41
C MET A 638 -5.90 -1.37 -53.59
N ASN A 639 -5.14 -1.87 -54.56
CA ASN A 639 -3.95 -1.21 -55.11
C ASN A 639 -4.23 -0.76 -56.56
N VAL A 640 -4.14 0.54 -56.82
CA VAL A 640 -4.24 1.12 -58.17
C VAL A 640 -2.88 1.70 -58.57
N TYR A 641 -2.38 1.32 -59.74
CA TYR A 641 -1.14 1.87 -60.28
C TYR A 641 -1.38 2.44 -61.67
N VAL A 642 -1.07 3.72 -61.87
CA VAL A 642 -1.23 4.44 -63.13
C VAL A 642 0.16 4.86 -63.63
N THR A 643 0.50 4.48 -64.85
CA THR A 643 1.82 4.75 -65.44
C THR A 643 1.80 5.84 -66.50
N GLY A 644 2.91 6.55 -66.63
CA GLY A 644 3.18 7.44 -67.76
C GLY A 644 2.25 8.65 -67.83
N MET A 645 1.87 9.20 -66.68
CA MET A 645 1.05 10.40 -66.59
C MET A 645 1.87 11.60 -67.06
N THR A 646 1.25 12.53 -67.81
CA THR A 646 1.97 13.64 -68.45
C THR A 646 1.30 14.99 -68.23
N LEU A 647 2.11 16.04 -68.05
CA LEU A 647 1.68 17.43 -68.16
C LEU A 647 2.59 18.18 -69.12
N GLU A 648 1.98 18.82 -70.11
CA GLU A 648 2.64 19.78 -70.99
C GLU A 648 2.82 21.12 -70.27
N VAL A 649 4.07 21.50 -70.06
CA VAL A 649 4.47 22.77 -69.45
C VAL A 649 4.78 23.77 -70.57
N PRO A 650 4.00 24.86 -70.72
CA PRO A 650 4.18 25.82 -71.81
C PRO A 650 5.56 26.50 -71.81
N ALA A 651 6.01 26.94 -72.98
CA ALA A 651 7.33 27.58 -73.15
C ALA A 651 7.54 28.90 -72.37
N TRP A 652 6.47 29.47 -71.79
CA TRP A 652 6.54 30.66 -70.95
C TRP A 652 6.66 30.34 -69.46
N ALA A 653 6.51 29.07 -69.06
CA ALA A 653 6.66 28.64 -67.68
C ALA A 653 8.15 28.54 -67.29
N GLU A 654 8.41 28.59 -65.99
CA GLU A 654 9.75 28.56 -65.44
C GLU A 654 10.43 27.20 -65.69
N GLY A 655 11.68 27.22 -66.15
CA GLY A 655 12.48 25.99 -66.24
C GLY A 655 13.04 25.60 -64.87
N GLY A 656 13.05 24.31 -64.53
CA GLY A 656 13.54 23.79 -63.26
C GLY A 656 12.87 22.47 -62.87
N ASP A 657 13.10 22.05 -61.63
CA ASP A 657 12.53 20.81 -61.08
C ASP A 657 11.14 21.05 -60.48
N TYR A 658 10.16 20.29 -60.96
CA TYR A 658 8.79 20.34 -60.47
C TYR A 658 8.56 19.27 -59.40
N VAL A 659 7.77 19.58 -58.38
CA VAL A 659 7.36 18.65 -57.32
C VAL A 659 5.92 18.20 -57.57
N PHE A 660 5.64 16.90 -57.45
CA PHE A 660 4.31 16.34 -57.69
C PHE A 660 3.59 16.14 -56.37
N ASN A 661 2.32 16.54 -56.32
CA ASN A 661 1.46 16.37 -55.16
C ASN A 661 0.13 15.77 -55.63
N GLY A 662 -0.54 15.05 -54.73
CA GLY A 662 -1.84 14.44 -54.98
C GLY A 662 -2.74 14.59 -53.77
N ALA A 663 -4.05 14.53 -54.01
CA ALA A 663 -5.11 14.52 -53.00
C ALA A 663 -6.23 13.59 -53.44
#